data_AF-A0A0N1J1I1-F1
#
_entry.id   AF-A0A0N1J1I1-F1
#
_cell.length_a   1.000
_cell.length_b   1.000
_cell.length_c   1.000
_cell.angle_alpha   90.00
_cell.angle_beta   90.00
_cell.angle_gamma   90.00
#
_symmetry.space_group_name_H-M   'P 1'
#
loop_
_entity.id
_entity.type
_entity.pdbx_description
1 polymer ?
#
loop_
_entity_poly.entity_id
_entity_poly.type
_entity_poly.pdbx_seq_one_letter_code
_entity_poly.pdbx_strand_id
1 'polypeptide(L)'
;MNYPVWELYASGGGLLIVIIAVLHVYIAHFAVGGGLYLVLCEYKANREQQDDLFAYIHKHAKFFMLLTMVLGGVTGVGIWFTMALLSPEATSILIHQFVFAWAVEWVFFTGEIVALFIYYYTFNRVTKDAHMRIGWIYFGFAWLSLFVVNGIISFMLTPGKWLETGLFWHALFNPGFFPALFFRTALTIVFAGIFGLLTAIFIENLSLRNQQIRYCGRWILSGLLSLPVFAHFYFYSMPEASEAMIRGGAPEIQSIVILFLILFLMLILCAGVLFFQLSNKTQKMLSVCLLIMGLIFMGSFEWIREASRKPYIINNYLYANQIYEKDTARLQTEGLLKNAKWVQNKTITCENILEAGHELFLIACSNCHSVGGPMNDILPLTKKYSNYGMEALLTGQGKITTYMPVFQGTSTERNALAQYIVEELHQKTSVESQAAMITLTHCVPSFNKKTDQYVLLSWPNKGMHLYSDCEKSFQLGLSKGTIHAQLILRNETPEHISEDIEMIYRSKKQNVEGLMNYDDMAMAFVAKNVPLSEFDSEKDYNPYPIFTIEARRVETKEIIAKTQVVVAVSSNMGCKNCHGGPWKNNESSGISKQTARDILKTHDRISGTDLVASAQKGKAQTCADCHKSASSNILNLSSSMHGFHANYISNPSADTCIKCHASFNNNSLCLRGRHAEFGLSCVSCHGSLTDHALGLLAHEIQNGKISAKRYIKHLTPSYVASKNEIKPRKPWVHEPDCTGCHVNYEKPEPDISGFNRWTTNADNLFRNQMGDAGIRCTACHGAPHALYPTKNIFDQNRDNIQPLQYQMLSIPIGGNELCSTCHMTRMDENYHHENMMK
;
A
#
# COMPACT_ATOMS: atom_id res chain seq x y z
N MET A 1 -15.01 -6.72 21.38
CA MET A 1 -14.05 -7.58 22.12
C MET A 1 -14.66 -8.02 23.43
N ASN A 2 -14.89 -9.33 23.59
CA ASN A 2 -15.51 -9.89 24.79
C ASN A 2 -14.52 -10.43 25.82
N TYR A 3 -13.26 -10.63 25.43
CA TYR A 3 -12.25 -11.35 26.22
C TYR A 3 -11.01 -10.47 26.49
N PRO A 4 -10.28 -10.73 27.60
CA PRO A 4 -9.00 -10.06 27.87
C PRO A 4 -7.93 -10.47 26.84
N VAL A 5 -6.98 -9.58 26.58
CA VAL A 5 -5.86 -9.84 25.67
C VAL A 5 -4.66 -10.33 26.48
N TRP A 6 -4.07 -11.45 26.08
CA TRP A 6 -2.80 -11.92 26.66
C TRP A 6 -1.63 -11.24 25.94
N GLU A 7 -1.05 -10.22 26.58
CA GLU A 7 0.05 -9.46 26.01
C GLU A 7 1.38 -10.24 26.10
N LEU A 8 1.97 -10.55 24.94
CA LEU A 8 3.18 -11.38 24.83
C LEU A 8 4.40 -10.65 24.26
N TYR A 9 4.26 -9.38 23.84
CA TYR A 9 5.32 -8.57 23.21
C TYR A 9 6.12 -9.36 22.15
N ALA A 10 7.37 -9.73 22.45
CA ALA A 10 8.27 -10.45 21.56
C ALA A 10 7.76 -11.87 21.21
N SER A 11 6.99 -12.51 22.08
CA SER A 11 6.38 -13.82 21.82
C SER A 11 4.99 -13.72 21.17
N GLY A 12 4.55 -12.50 20.82
CA GLY A 12 3.30 -12.23 20.13
C GLY A 12 3.30 -12.61 18.65
N GLY A 13 2.32 -12.10 17.90
CA GLY A 13 2.25 -12.27 16.44
C GLY A 13 1.96 -13.68 15.94
N GLY A 14 1.56 -14.61 16.83
CA GLY A 14 1.18 -16.00 16.52
C GLY A 14 2.29 -17.04 16.75
N LEU A 15 3.45 -16.66 17.30
CA LEU A 15 4.64 -17.52 17.39
C LEU A 15 4.35 -18.85 18.11
N LEU A 16 3.67 -18.79 19.25
CA LEU A 16 3.32 -19.98 20.05
C LEU A 16 2.40 -20.93 19.28
N ILE A 17 1.43 -20.40 18.52
CA ILE A 17 0.55 -21.22 17.67
C ILE A 17 1.38 -21.94 16.63
N VAL A 18 2.30 -21.25 15.94
CA VAL A 18 3.11 -21.88 14.89
C VAL A 18 3.99 -23.00 15.46
N ILE A 19 4.68 -22.76 16.57
CA ILE A 19 5.57 -23.76 17.18
C ILE A 19 4.79 -25.02 17.58
N ILE A 20 3.68 -24.85 18.31
CA ILE A 20 2.93 -25.98 18.86
C ILE A 20 2.12 -26.67 17.75
N ALA A 21 1.46 -25.92 16.87
CA ALA A 21 0.64 -26.48 15.81
C ALA A 21 1.47 -27.26 14.78
N VAL A 22 2.60 -26.72 14.31
CA VAL A 22 3.44 -27.43 13.33
C VAL A 22 3.98 -28.73 13.92
N LEU A 23 4.47 -28.69 15.16
CA LEU A 23 4.98 -29.88 15.84
C LEU A 23 3.89 -30.94 16.02
N HIS A 24 2.75 -30.55 16.60
CA HIS A 24 1.64 -31.46 16.84
C HIS A 24 1.12 -32.06 15.53
N VAL A 25 0.86 -31.23 14.51
CA VAL A 25 0.24 -31.69 13.26
C VAL A 25 1.19 -32.63 12.51
N TYR A 26 2.49 -32.42 12.57
CA TYR A 26 3.49 -33.34 12.00
C TYR A 26 3.42 -34.73 12.67
N ILE A 27 3.32 -34.77 14.00
CA ILE A 27 3.19 -36.01 14.78
C ILE A 27 1.81 -36.66 14.56
N ALA A 28 0.74 -35.87 14.52
CA ALA A 28 -0.62 -36.37 14.33
C ALA A 28 -0.80 -37.01 12.93
N HIS A 29 -0.25 -36.40 11.88
CA HIS A 29 -0.28 -37.01 10.54
C HIS A 29 0.57 -38.30 10.49
N PHE A 30 1.66 -38.37 11.26
CA PHE A 30 2.39 -39.62 11.46
C PHE A 30 1.56 -40.66 12.23
N ALA A 31 0.79 -40.28 13.25
CA ALA A 31 -0.10 -41.22 13.96
C ALA A 31 -1.08 -41.91 12.99
N VAL A 32 -1.75 -41.13 12.15
CA VAL A 32 -2.70 -41.67 11.15
C VAL A 32 -2.01 -42.56 10.12
N GLY A 33 -0.98 -42.03 9.44
CA GLY A 33 -0.31 -42.76 8.37
C GLY A 33 0.55 -43.93 8.88
N GLY A 34 1.17 -43.75 10.03
CA GLY A 34 1.96 -44.76 10.72
C GLY A 34 1.11 -45.93 11.21
N GLY A 35 -0.16 -45.69 11.58
CA GLY A 35 -1.14 -46.74 11.81
C GLY A 35 -1.33 -47.64 10.59
N LEU A 36 -1.57 -47.04 9.43
CA LEU A 36 -1.68 -47.80 8.17
C LEU A 36 -0.37 -48.53 7.85
N TYR A 37 0.76 -47.87 8.07
CA TYR A 37 2.09 -48.44 7.82
C TYR A 37 2.37 -49.65 8.71
N LEU A 38 2.02 -49.63 10.00
CA LEU A 38 2.15 -50.77 10.91
C LEU A 38 1.39 -52.00 10.38
N VAL A 39 0.12 -51.80 10.05
CA VAL A 39 -0.77 -52.86 9.55
C VAL A 39 -0.28 -53.44 8.23
N LEU A 40 0.14 -52.59 7.29
CA LEU A 40 0.64 -53.06 5.99
C LEU A 40 2.03 -53.70 6.09
N CYS A 41 2.90 -53.24 7.00
CA CYS A 41 4.16 -53.91 7.30
C CYS A 41 3.92 -55.29 7.89
N GLU A 42 2.98 -55.43 8.82
CA GLU A 42 2.65 -56.71 9.44
C GLU A 42 2.02 -57.67 8.44
N TYR A 43 1.11 -57.19 7.60
CA TYR A 43 0.57 -57.98 6.49
C TYR A 43 1.69 -58.50 5.59
N LYS A 44 2.66 -57.65 5.24
CA LYS A 44 3.83 -58.04 4.46
C LYS A 44 4.68 -59.09 5.19
N ALA A 45 4.96 -58.91 6.48
CA ALA A 45 5.72 -59.85 7.29
C ALA A 45 5.06 -61.23 7.37
N ASN A 46 3.74 -61.25 7.56
CA ASN A 46 2.95 -62.49 7.61
C ASN A 46 2.91 -63.21 6.26
N ARG A 47 2.73 -62.46 5.16
CA ARG A 47 2.69 -63.03 3.81
C ARG A 47 4.05 -63.57 3.35
N GLU A 48 5.13 -62.87 3.69
CA GLU A 48 6.49 -63.23 3.28
C GLU A 48 7.20 -64.14 4.31
N GLN A 49 6.52 -64.49 5.42
CA GLN A 49 7.04 -65.32 6.51
C GLN A 49 8.40 -64.83 7.04
N GLN A 50 8.53 -63.51 7.24
CA GLN A 50 9.76 -62.86 7.71
C GLN A 50 9.69 -62.51 9.20
N ASP A 51 10.16 -63.39 10.07
CA ASP A 51 10.13 -63.18 11.53
C ASP A 51 10.98 -61.97 11.98
N ASP A 52 12.11 -61.72 11.32
CA ASP A 52 12.94 -60.52 11.57
C ASP A 52 12.17 -59.21 11.29
N LEU A 53 11.30 -59.20 10.28
CA LEU A 53 10.46 -58.05 9.97
C LEU A 53 9.39 -57.86 11.06
N PHE A 54 8.82 -58.96 11.56
CA PHE A 54 7.88 -58.93 12.67
C PHE A 54 8.52 -58.38 13.97
N ALA A 55 9.77 -58.78 14.26
CA ALA A 55 10.53 -58.22 15.38
C ALA A 55 10.83 -56.71 15.22
N TYR A 56 11.11 -56.26 13.99
CA TYR A 56 11.23 -54.83 13.69
C TYR A 56 9.92 -54.08 13.95
N ILE A 57 8.77 -54.61 13.51
CA ILE A 57 7.47 -53.96 13.69
C ILE A 57 7.16 -53.80 15.18
N HIS A 58 7.47 -54.79 16.02
CA HIS A 58 7.28 -54.67 17.47
C HIS A 58 8.13 -53.53 18.08
N LYS A 59 9.39 -53.39 17.66
CA LYS A 59 10.25 -52.25 18.08
C LYS A 59 9.73 -50.91 17.55
N HIS A 60 9.28 -50.87 16.29
CA HIS A 60 8.68 -49.68 15.69
C HIS A 60 7.37 -49.29 16.38
N ALA A 61 6.52 -50.25 16.74
CA ALA A 61 5.27 -50.04 17.47
C ALA A 61 5.52 -49.41 18.85
N LYS A 62 6.61 -49.78 19.54
CA LYS A 62 7.03 -49.10 20.78
C LYS A 62 7.38 -47.63 20.54
N PHE A 63 8.20 -47.36 19.53
CA PHE A 63 8.58 -45.99 19.14
C PHE A 63 7.35 -45.16 18.76
N PHE A 64 6.51 -45.74 17.90
CA PHE A 64 5.26 -45.16 17.44
C PHE A 64 4.38 -44.79 18.62
N MET A 65 4.09 -45.74 19.52
CA MET A 65 3.28 -45.50 20.73
C MET A 65 3.84 -44.38 21.60
N LEU A 66 5.14 -44.38 21.90
CA LEU A 66 5.73 -43.31 22.72
C LEU A 66 5.63 -41.94 22.05
N LEU A 67 5.91 -41.85 20.75
CA LEU A 67 5.90 -40.58 20.05
C LEU A 67 4.47 -40.05 19.85
N THR A 68 3.55 -40.87 19.33
CA THR A 68 2.22 -40.42 18.94
C THR A 68 1.29 -40.25 20.14
N MET A 69 1.33 -41.17 21.11
CA MET A 69 0.46 -41.09 22.28
C MET A 69 0.96 -40.07 23.30
N VAL A 70 2.25 -40.09 23.65
CA VAL A 70 2.78 -39.22 24.72
C VAL A 70 3.05 -37.83 24.16
N LEU A 71 3.97 -37.70 23.20
CA LEU A 71 4.30 -36.38 22.66
C LEU A 71 3.15 -35.80 21.83
N GLY A 72 2.48 -36.62 21.00
CA GLY A 72 1.30 -36.19 20.27
C GLY A 72 0.13 -35.80 21.19
N GLY A 73 -0.15 -36.57 22.24
CA GLY A 73 -1.17 -36.23 23.24
C GLY A 73 -0.88 -34.93 23.99
N VAL A 74 0.35 -34.75 24.51
CA VAL A 74 0.76 -33.53 25.22
C VAL A 74 0.69 -32.30 24.32
N THR A 75 1.19 -32.41 23.09
CA THR A 75 1.16 -31.29 22.13
C THR A 75 -0.28 -30.97 21.67
N GLY A 76 -1.17 -31.96 21.60
CA GLY A 76 -2.58 -31.76 21.27
C GLY A 76 -3.34 -30.99 22.34
N VAL A 77 -3.10 -31.34 23.61
CA VAL A 77 -3.60 -30.54 24.75
C VAL A 77 -2.99 -29.13 24.73
N GLY A 78 -1.70 -29.01 24.41
CA GLY A 78 -1.02 -27.72 24.30
C GLY A 78 -1.65 -26.78 23.26
N ILE A 79 -2.15 -27.31 22.13
CA ILE A 79 -2.87 -26.52 21.13
C ILE A 79 -4.15 -25.91 21.71
N TRP A 80 -4.92 -26.67 22.49
CA TRP A 80 -6.18 -26.21 23.09
C TRP A 80 -5.97 -25.00 24.01
N PHE A 81 -4.99 -25.07 24.92
CA PHE A 81 -4.65 -23.95 25.80
C PHE A 81 -4.17 -22.74 25.00
N THR A 82 -3.32 -22.98 23.99
CA THR A 82 -2.73 -21.92 23.18
C THR A 82 -3.77 -21.18 22.35
N MET A 83 -4.68 -21.91 21.69
CA MET A 83 -5.74 -21.28 20.88
C MET A 83 -6.76 -20.54 21.76
N ALA A 84 -7.11 -21.08 22.93
CA ALA A 84 -8.06 -20.46 23.84
C ALA A 84 -7.55 -19.12 24.40
N LEU A 85 -6.24 -19.00 24.62
CA LEU A 85 -5.62 -17.76 25.12
C LEU A 85 -5.36 -16.74 24.00
N LEU A 86 -4.92 -17.18 22.84
CA LEU A 86 -4.52 -16.28 21.74
C LEU A 86 -5.66 -15.95 20.78
N SER A 87 -6.71 -16.77 20.73
CA SER A 87 -7.87 -16.54 19.88
C SER A 87 -9.18 -16.97 20.57
N PRO A 88 -9.50 -16.43 21.76
CA PRO A 88 -10.67 -16.83 22.54
C PRO A 88 -12.00 -16.68 21.80
N GLU A 89 -12.21 -15.61 21.03
CA GLU A 89 -13.48 -15.40 20.31
C GLU A 89 -13.66 -16.45 19.21
N ALA A 90 -12.59 -16.72 18.43
CA ALA A 90 -12.62 -17.77 17.42
C ALA A 90 -12.81 -19.16 18.04
N THR A 91 -12.09 -19.45 19.13
CA THR A 91 -12.23 -20.70 19.88
C THR A 91 -13.66 -20.88 20.40
N SER A 92 -14.25 -19.81 20.94
CA SER A 92 -15.64 -19.82 21.41
C SER A 92 -16.62 -20.16 20.28
N ILE A 93 -16.48 -19.53 19.11
CA ILE A 93 -17.31 -19.83 17.93
C ILE A 93 -17.18 -21.31 17.53
N LEU A 94 -15.94 -21.81 17.44
CA LEU A 94 -15.70 -23.19 17.07
C LEU A 94 -16.29 -24.16 18.10
N ILE A 95 -16.28 -23.85 19.40
CA ILE A 95 -16.91 -24.68 20.46
C ILE A 95 -18.42 -24.72 20.29
N HIS A 96 -19.07 -23.56 20.17
CA HIS A 96 -20.52 -23.53 20.00
C HIS A 96 -20.96 -24.22 18.71
N GLN A 97 -20.12 -24.20 17.67
CA GLN A 97 -20.42 -24.85 16.40
C GLN A 97 -20.09 -26.35 16.37
N PHE A 98 -19.01 -26.78 17.03
CA PHE A 98 -18.40 -28.10 16.81
C PHE A 98 -18.16 -28.92 18.08
N VAL A 99 -18.72 -28.55 19.24
CA VAL A 99 -18.55 -29.30 20.50
C VAL A 99 -18.77 -30.82 20.33
N PHE A 100 -19.80 -31.23 19.60
CA PHE A 100 -20.07 -32.65 19.35
C PHE A 100 -19.11 -33.28 18.35
N ALA A 101 -18.61 -32.52 17.36
CA ALA A 101 -17.57 -33.04 16.46
C ALA A 101 -16.27 -33.29 17.22
N TRP A 102 -15.85 -32.38 18.11
CA TRP A 102 -14.71 -32.60 18.99
C TRP A 102 -14.93 -33.77 19.95
N ALA A 103 -16.12 -33.89 20.54
CA ALA A 103 -16.42 -35.06 21.38
C ALA A 103 -16.29 -36.38 20.60
N VAL A 104 -16.78 -36.42 19.35
CA VAL A 104 -16.63 -37.59 18.47
C VAL A 104 -15.16 -37.86 18.14
N GLU A 105 -14.39 -36.83 17.82
CA GLU A 105 -12.94 -36.97 17.61
C GLU A 105 -12.25 -37.55 18.86
N TRP A 106 -12.60 -37.09 20.07
CA TRP A 106 -12.02 -37.61 21.32
C TRP A 106 -12.38 -39.08 21.58
N VAL A 107 -13.57 -39.51 21.17
CA VAL A 107 -13.95 -40.93 21.21
C VAL A 107 -13.08 -41.74 20.26
N PHE A 108 -12.86 -41.27 19.03
CA PHE A 108 -11.95 -41.92 18.08
C PHE A 108 -10.51 -41.93 18.58
N PHE A 109 -10.01 -40.82 19.13
CA PHE A 109 -8.68 -40.75 19.74
C PHE A 109 -8.52 -41.71 20.92
N THR A 110 -9.55 -41.85 21.76
CA THR A 110 -9.53 -42.85 22.85
C THR A 110 -9.51 -44.27 22.30
N GLY A 111 -10.33 -44.56 21.28
CA GLY A 111 -10.34 -45.85 20.59
C GLY A 111 -9.00 -46.18 19.94
N GLU A 112 -8.36 -45.18 19.34
CA GLU A 112 -7.01 -45.25 18.79
C GLU A 112 -5.99 -45.63 19.86
N ILE A 113 -5.95 -44.94 21.00
CA ILE A 113 -5.03 -45.25 22.11
C ILE A 113 -5.23 -46.68 22.63
N VAL A 114 -6.48 -47.07 22.88
CA VAL A 114 -6.82 -48.41 23.39
C VAL A 114 -6.38 -49.48 22.39
N ALA A 115 -6.71 -49.30 21.10
CA ALA A 115 -6.30 -50.23 20.06
C ALA A 115 -4.77 -50.33 19.96
N LEU A 116 -4.04 -49.21 20.09
CA LEU A 116 -2.59 -49.20 20.03
C LEU A 116 -1.94 -49.94 21.20
N PHE A 117 -2.46 -49.74 22.41
CA PHE A 117 -1.97 -50.47 23.59
C PHE A 117 -2.20 -51.97 23.47
N ILE A 118 -3.40 -52.37 23.03
CA ILE A 118 -3.71 -53.78 22.81
C ILE A 118 -2.78 -54.33 21.72
N TYR A 119 -2.62 -53.63 20.60
CA TYR A 119 -1.71 -54.00 19.52
C TYR A 119 -0.29 -54.24 20.05
N TYR A 120 0.29 -53.26 20.75
CA TYR A 120 1.65 -53.37 21.28
C TYR A 120 1.82 -54.52 22.29
N TYR A 121 0.94 -54.64 23.28
CA TYR A 121 1.09 -55.61 24.36
C TYR A 121 0.64 -57.04 23.99
N THR A 122 -0.08 -57.22 22.88
CA THR A 122 -0.57 -58.53 22.43
C THR A 122 0.22 -59.13 21.27
N PHE A 123 1.33 -58.49 20.85
CA PHE A 123 2.16 -58.86 19.69
C PHE A 123 2.47 -60.36 19.52
N ASN A 124 2.66 -61.10 20.62
CA ASN A 124 2.91 -62.56 20.64
C ASN A 124 1.88 -63.34 21.48
N ARG A 125 0.73 -62.74 21.80
CA ARG A 125 -0.27 -63.32 22.72
C ARG A 125 -1.59 -63.68 22.04
N VAL A 126 -1.83 -63.16 20.83
CA VAL A 126 -3.06 -63.42 20.06
C VAL A 126 -2.72 -63.98 18.69
N THR A 127 -3.72 -64.56 18.02
CA THR A 127 -3.58 -65.04 16.64
C THR A 127 -3.26 -63.89 15.67
N LYS A 128 -2.49 -64.16 14.61
CA LYS A 128 -2.12 -63.17 13.58
C LYS A 128 -3.32 -62.41 13.01
N ASP A 129 -4.42 -63.10 12.73
CA ASP A 129 -5.65 -62.48 12.21
C ASP A 129 -6.28 -61.50 13.21
N ALA A 130 -6.30 -61.85 14.50
CA ALA A 130 -6.79 -60.96 15.55
C ALA A 130 -5.90 -59.74 15.72
N HIS A 131 -4.57 -59.91 15.70
CA HIS A 131 -3.60 -58.82 15.80
C HIS A 131 -3.75 -57.82 14.63
N MET A 132 -3.86 -58.34 13.41
CA MET A 132 -4.13 -57.55 12.20
C MET A 132 -5.45 -56.76 12.29
N ARG A 133 -6.52 -57.37 12.82
CA ARG A 133 -7.80 -56.66 13.03
C ARG A 133 -7.65 -55.51 14.02
N ILE A 134 -6.91 -55.71 15.11
CA ILE A 134 -6.64 -54.64 16.09
C ILE A 134 -5.90 -53.48 15.42
N GLY A 135 -4.89 -53.79 14.59
CA GLY A 135 -4.18 -52.76 13.82
C GLY A 135 -5.09 -52.00 12.83
N TRP A 136 -5.99 -52.70 12.11
CA TRP A 136 -6.97 -52.03 11.25
C TRP A 136 -7.97 -51.17 12.03
N ILE A 137 -8.37 -51.60 13.23
CA ILE A 137 -9.21 -50.80 14.14
C ILE A 137 -8.48 -49.52 14.55
N TYR A 138 -7.19 -49.61 14.90
CA TYR A 138 -6.35 -48.43 15.17
C TYR A 138 -6.38 -47.45 13.98
N PHE A 139 -6.05 -47.94 12.78
CA PHE A 139 -6.02 -47.08 11.59
C PHE A 139 -7.38 -46.45 11.30
N GLY A 140 -8.47 -47.23 11.43
CA GLY A 140 -9.83 -46.73 11.26
C GLY A 140 -10.14 -45.57 12.21
N PHE A 141 -9.84 -45.72 13.50
CA PHE A 141 -10.02 -44.66 14.47
C PHE A 141 -9.13 -43.44 14.19
N ALA A 142 -7.84 -43.63 13.92
CA ALA A 142 -6.93 -42.53 13.63
C ALA A 142 -7.35 -41.74 12.39
N TRP A 143 -7.77 -42.43 11.32
CA TRP A 143 -8.25 -41.76 10.11
C TRP A 143 -9.59 -41.05 10.33
N LEU A 144 -10.50 -41.63 11.13
CA LEU A 144 -11.75 -40.97 11.52
C LEU A 144 -11.52 -39.73 12.39
N SER A 145 -10.50 -39.74 13.27
CA SER A 145 -10.06 -38.52 13.98
C SER A 145 -9.64 -37.44 12.99
N LEU A 146 -8.80 -37.77 12.00
CA LEU A 146 -8.42 -36.85 10.92
C LEU A 146 -9.64 -36.35 10.13
N PHE A 147 -10.58 -37.24 9.80
CA PHE A 147 -11.79 -36.91 9.06
C PHE A 147 -12.62 -35.82 9.76
N VAL A 148 -12.83 -35.97 11.06
CA VAL A 148 -13.65 -35.03 11.85
C VAL A 148 -12.92 -33.70 12.07
N VAL A 149 -11.67 -33.73 12.54
CA VAL A 149 -10.91 -32.51 12.83
C VAL A 149 -10.63 -31.70 11.55
N ASN A 150 -10.46 -32.38 10.40
CA ASN A 150 -10.31 -31.72 9.10
C ASN A 150 -11.51 -30.82 8.76
N GLY A 151 -12.73 -31.23 9.10
CA GLY A 151 -13.91 -30.39 8.86
C GLY A 151 -13.89 -29.08 9.64
N ILE A 152 -13.43 -29.13 10.89
CA ILE A 152 -13.28 -27.95 11.75
C ILE A 152 -12.20 -27.01 11.20
N ILE A 153 -11.06 -27.56 10.76
CA ILE A 153 -9.93 -26.76 10.26
C ILE A 153 -10.23 -26.14 8.88
N SER A 154 -10.85 -26.89 7.97
CA SER A 154 -11.22 -26.41 6.63
C SER A 154 -12.31 -25.34 6.69
N PHE A 155 -13.24 -25.46 7.64
CA PHE A 155 -14.30 -24.46 7.87
C PHE A 155 -13.77 -23.04 8.06
N MET A 156 -12.63 -22.88 8.74
CA MET A 156 -12.03 -21.56 8.97
C MET A 156 -11.61 -20.85 7.68
N LEU A 157 -11.21 -21.61 6.65
CA LEU A 157 -10.79 -21.07 5.35
C LEU A 157 -11.96 -20.97 4.37
N THR A 158 -12.84 -21.97 4.37
CA THR A 158 -13.94 -22.12 3.41
C THR A 158 -15.28 -22.33 4.13
N PRO A 159 -15.83 -21.38 4.89
CA PRO A 159 -17.08 -21.61 5.65
C PRO A 159 -18.31 -21.84 4.75
N GLY A 160 -18.28 -21.36 3.50
CA GLY A 160 -19.30 -21.65 2.49
C GLY A 160 -20.73 -21.28 2.93
N LYS A 161 -21.69 -22.17 2.67
CA LYS A 161 -23.13 -21.98 2.98
C LYS A 161 -23.43 -21.80 4.47
N TRP A 162 -22.48 -22.09 5.36
CA TRP A 162 -22.68 -21.85 6.78
C TRP A 162 -22.88 -20.37 7.09
N LEU A 163 -22.26 -19.45 6.34
CA LEU A 163 -22.41 -18.01 6.51
C LEU A 163 -23.87 -17.54 6.41
N GLU A 164 -24.70 -18.25 5.66
CA GLU A 164 -26.12 -17.96 5.47
C GLU A 164 -27.02 -18.76 6.44
N THR A 165 -26.63 -20.01 6.73
CA THR A 165 -27.53 -20.98 7.37
C THR A 165 -27.27 -21.23 8.85
N GLY A 166 -26.03 -21.04 9.32
CA GLY A 166 -25.61 -21.40 10.68
C GLY A 166 -25.68 -22.91 11.00
N LEU A 167 -25.99 -23.77 10.02
CA LEU A 167 -26.22 -25.19 10.25
C LEU A 167 -24.91 -25.98 10.38
N PHE A 168 -24.88 -26.89 11.37
CA PHE A 168 -23.73 -27.75 11.67
C PHE A 168 -23.16 -28.48 10.46
N TRP A 169 -24.01 -29.15 9.67
CA TRP A 169 -23.55 -29.96 8.54
C TRP A 169 -22.97 -29.12 7.40
N HIS A 170 -23.47 -27.90 7.18
CA HIS A 170 -22.89 -26.97 6.23
C HIS A 170 -21.52 -26.44 6.70
N ALA A 171 -21.31 -26.35 8.01
CA ALA A 171 -20.02 -25.98 8.60
C ALA A 171 -19.01 -27.13 8.49
N LEU A 172 -19.41 -28.35 8.84
CA LEU A 172 -18.53 -29.52 8.84
C LEU A 172 -18.16 -29.95 7.42
N PHE A 173 -19.16 -30.13 6.54
CA PHE A 173 -18.96 -30.49 5.13
C PHE A 173 -18.91 -29.26 4.23
N ASN A 174 -18.00 -28.37 4.58
CA ASN A 174 -17.77 -27.14 3.85
C ASN A 174 -17.03 -27.41 2.50
N PRO A 175 -16.98 -26.45 1.57
CA PRO A 175 -16.40 -26.67 0.24
C PRO A 175 -14.97 -27.23 0.22
N GLY A 176 -14.14 -26.84 1.19
CA GLY A 176 -12.77 -27.32 1.33
C GLY A 176 -12.62 -28.68 2.02
N PHE A 177 -13.70 -29.28 2.54
CA PHE A 177 -13.65 -30.50 3.35
C PHE A 177 -12.94 -31.66 2.65
N PHE A 178 -13.48 -32.13 1.52
CA PHE A 178 -12.94 -33.29 0.80
C PHE A 178 -11.56 -33.01 0.18
N PRO A 179 -11.34 -31.87 -0.50
CA PRO A 179 -10.01 -31.57 -1.02
C PRO A 179 -8.92 -31.53 0.06
N ALA A 180 -9.20 -30.89 1.21
CA ALA A 180 -8.28 -30.85 2.34
C ALA A 180 -8.06 -32.24 2.95
N LEU A 181 -9.12 -33.06 3.09
CA LEU A 181 -9.03 -34.41 3.63
C LEU A 181 -8.10 -35.30 2.79
N PHE A 182 -8.27 -35.30 1.47
CA PHE A 182 -7.44 -36.11 0.58
C PHE A 182 -5.99 -35.62 0.55
N PHE A 183 -5.79 -34.30 0.53
CA PHE A 183 -4.46 -33.71 0.62
C PHE A 183 -3.75 -34.09 1.92
N ARG A 184 -4.42 -33.95 3.08
CA ARG A 184 -3.88 -34.34 4.38
C ARG A 184 -3.64 -35.86 4.46
N THR A 185 -4.53 -36.68 3.92
CA THR A 185 -4.33 -38.14 3.84
C THR A 185 -3.07 -38.48 3.06
N ALA A 186 -2.80 -37.83 1.92
CA ALA A 186 -1.55 -38.01 1.19
C ALA A 186 -0.31 -37.61 2.02
N LEU A 187 -0.39 -36.52 2.80
CA LEU A 187 0.68 -36.15 3.75
C LEU A 187 0.92 -37.22 4.83
N THR A 188 -0.14 -37.86 5.35
CA THR A 188 0.01 -38.95 6.33
C THR A 188 0.85 -40.10 5.76
N ILE A 189 0.66 -40.45 4.47
CA ILE A 189 1.43 -41.48 3.77
C ILE A 189 2.90 -41.09 3.66
N VAL A 190 3.17 -39.81 3.33
CA VAL A 190 4.55 -39.29 3.28
C VAL A 190 5.25 -39.44 4.63
N PHE A 191 4.61 -38.97 5.71
CA PHE A 191 5.22 -38.96 7.02
C PHE A 191 5.34 -40.35 7.64
N ALA A 192 4.42 -41.28 7.33
CA ALA A 192 4.57 -42.68 7.68
C ALA A 192 5.89 -43.27 7.15
N GLY A 193 6.23 -42.97 5.88
CA GLY A 193 7.50 -43.39 5.29
C GLY A 193 8.73 -42.72 5.93
N ILE A 194 8.67 -41.41 6.22
CA ILE A 194 9.77 -40.67 6.85
C ILE A 194 10.07 -41.20 8.26
N PHE A 195 9.06 -41.37 9.10
CA PHE A 195 9.24 -41.88 10.46
C PHE A 195 9.52 -43.40 10.49
N GLY A 196 8.98 -44.16 9.54
CA GLY A 196 9.36 -45.56 9.31
C GLY A 196 10.86 -45.70 9.08
N LEU A 197 11.45 -44.79 8.28
CA LEU A 197 12.88 -44.76 7.99
C LEU A 197 13.75 -44.58 9.24
N LEU A 198 13.34 -43.72 10.20
CA LEU A 198 14.08 -43.46 11.44
C LEU A 198 14.33 -44.71 12.28
N THR A 199 13.42 -45.67 12.22
CA THR A 199 13.57 -46.94 12.95
C THR A 199 14.19 -48.02 12.07
N ALA A 200 13.91 -48.03 10.77
CA ALA A 200 14.41 -49.02 9.82
C ALA A 200 15.95 -49.03 9.73
N ILE A 201 16.60 -47.86 9.88
CA ILE A 201 18.08 -47.73 9.88
C ILE A 201 18.78 -48.52 10.99
N PHE A 202 18.06 -48.92 12.06
CA PHE A 202 18.59 -49.69 13.18
C PHE A 202 18.39 -51.20 13.05
N ILE A 203 17.82 -51.69 11.93
CA ILE A 203 17.69 -53.13 11.66
C ILE A 203 19.07 -53.73 11.43
N GLU A 204 19.50 -54.71 12.24
CA GLU A 204 20.86 -55.28 12.14
C GLU A 204 21.10 -55.99 10.80
N ASN A 205 20.15 -56.82 10.35
CA ASN A 205 20.21 -57.53 9.06
C ASN A 205 20.26 -56.55 7.87
N LEU A 206 21.38 -56.53 7.14
CA LEU A 206 21.62 -55.58 6.05
C LEU A 206 20.62 -55.71 4.88
N SER A 207 20.27 -56.95 4.52
CA SER A 207 19.32 -57.22 3.43
C SER A 207 17.93 -56.70 3.79
N LEU A 208 17.45 -57.05 4.99
CA LEU A 208 16.16 -56.60 5.50
C LEU A 208 16.12 -55.08 5.69
N ARG A 209 17.20 -54.48 6.20
CA ARG A 209 17.34 -53.02 6.33
C ARG A 209 17.15 -52.34 4.99
N ASN A 210 17.86 -52.78 3.95
CA ASN A 210 17.77 -52.19 2.62
C ASN A 210 16.38 -52.40 2.00
N GLN A 211 15.75 -53.56 2.21
CA GLN A 211 14.37 -53.82 1.80
C GLN A 211 13.41 -52.85 2.47
N GLN A 212 13.54 -52.65 3.78
CA GLN A 212 12.66 -51.77 4.55
C GLN A 212 12.87 -50.30 4.22
N ILE A 213 14.12 -49.87 4.01
CA ILE A 213 14.44 -48.50 3.57
C ILE A 213 13.79 -48.19 2.21
N ARG A 214 13.86 -49.13 1.26
CA ARG A 214 13.18 -48.99 -0.04
C ARG A 214 11.66 -48.98 0.10
N TYR A 215 11.13 -49.78 1.02
CA TYR A 215 9.71 -49.76 1.34
C TYR A 215 9.27 -48.39 1.85
N CYS A 216 9.99 -47.80 2.82
CA CYS A 216 9.77 -46.42 3.28
C CYS A 216 9.87 -45.41 2.12
N GLY A 217 10.87 -45.55 1.22
CA GLY A 217 11.00 -44.72 0.03
C GLY A 217 9.77 -44.76 -0.89
N ARG A 218 9.14 -45.93 -1.05
CA ARG A 218 7.88 -46.07 -1.82
C ARG A 218 6.71 -45.34 -1.15
N TRP A 219 6.62 -45.38 0.18
CA TRP A 219 5.62 -44.61 0.93
C TRP A 219 5.79 -43.12 0.70
N ILE A 220 7.02 -42.62 0.87
CA ILE A 220 7.34 -41.20 0.66
C ILE A 220 6.98 -40.78 -0.78
N LEU A 221 7.43 -41.53 -1.80
CA LEU A 221 7.15 -41.21 -3.19
C LEU A 221 5.67 -41.31 -3.55
N SER A 222 4.96 -42.34 -3.09
CA SER A 222 3.52 -42.50 -3.39
C SER A 222 2.69 -41.34 -2.82
N GLY A 223 2.96 -40.95 -1.57
CA GLY A 223 2.34 -39.77 -0.99
C GLY A 223 2.68 -38.51 -1.79
N LEU A 224 3.96 -38.24 -2.04
CA LEU A 224 4.41 -37.03 -2.75
C LEU A 224 3.88 -36.94 -4.19
N LEU A 225 3.84 -38.05 -4.93
CA LEU A 225 3.33 -38.07 -6.31
C LEU A 225 1.80 -37.88 -6.38
N SER A 226 1.07 -38.23 -5.31
CA SER A 226 -0.37 -37.98 -5.22
C SER A 226 -0.72 -36.54 -4.80
N LEU A 227 0.18 -35.84 -4.08
CA LEU A 227 -0.08 -34.50 -3.55
C LEU A 227 -0.46 -33.47 -4.62
N PRO A 228 0.19 -33.37 -5.81
CA PRO A 228 -0.19 -32.37 -6.82
C PRO A 228 -1.64 -32.46 -7.27
N VAL A 229 -2.19 -33.68 -7.35
CA VAL A 229 -3.59 -33.90 -7.74
C VAL A 229 -4.53 -33.33 -6.68
N PHE A 230 -4.31 -33.65 -5.41
CA PHE A 230 -5.17 -33.15 -4.33
C PHE A 230 -4.93 -31.66 -4.03
N ALA A 231 -3.70 -31.18 -4.20
CA ALA A 231 -3.35 -29.77 -4.09
C ALA A 231 -4.12 -28.93 -5.11
N HIS A 232 -4.25 -29.42 -6.35
CA HIS A 232 -5.03 -28.77 -7.39
C HIS A 232 -6.49 -28.60 -6.95
N PHE A 233 -7.16 -29.66 -6.51
CA PHE A 233 -8.55 -29.56 -6.02
C PHE A 233 -8.68 -28.67 -4.79
N TYR A 234 -7.72 -28.72 -3.87
CA TYR A 234 -7.77 -27.91 -2.67
C TYR A 234 -7.61 -26.43 -2.98
N PHE A 235 -6.68 -26.09 -3.87
CA PHE A 235 -6.44 -24.73 -4.31
C PHE A 235 -7.70 -24.07 -4.90
N TYR A 236 -8.41 -24.76 -5.80
CA TYR A 236 -9.62 -24.23 -6.44
C TYR A 236 -10.90 -24.30 -5.58
N SER A 237 -10.82 -24.90 -4.39
CA SER A 237 -11.92 -24.86 -3.42
C SER A 237 -11.90 -23.58 -2.57
N MET A 238 -10.82 -22.80 -2.63
CA MET A 238 -10.61 -21.59 -1.83
C MET A 238 -11.33 -20.37 -2.44
N PRO A 239 -11.68 -19.35 -1.65
CA PRO A 239 -12.16 -18.08 -2.18
C PRO A 239 -11.11 -17.40 -3.07
N GLU A 240 -11.55 -16.62 -4.06
CA GLU A 240 -10.67 -15.93 -5.02
C GLU A 240 -9.59 -15.07 -4.32
N ALA A 241 -9.95 -14.38 -3.24
CA ALA A 241 -9.02 -13.58 -2.45
C ALA A 241 -7.91 -14.43 -1.80
N SER A 242 -8.25 -15.65 -1.37
CA SER A 242 -7.30 -16.60 -0.79
C SER A 242 -6.35 -17.18 -1.85
N GLU A 243 -6.88 -17.52 -3.02
CA GLU A 243 -6.06 -17.94 -4.17
C GLU A 243 -5.08 -16.85 -4.60
N ALA A 244 -5.55 -15.61 -4.70
CA ALA A 244 -4.75 -14.48 -5.15
C ALA A 244 -3.51 -14.26 -4.26
N MET A 245 -3.62 -14.50 -2.95
CA MET A 245 -2.48 -14.42 -2.03
C MET A 245 -1.40 -15.46 -2.35
N ILE A 246 -1.79 -16.69 -2.69
CA ILE A 246 -0.87 -17.77 -3.05
C ILE A 246 -0.27 -17.54 -4.46
N ARG A 247 -0.99 -16.89 -5.39
CA ARG A 247 -0.51 -16.60 -6.76
C ARG A 247 0.42 -15.40 -6.90
N GLY A 248 0.65 -14.62 -5.84
CA GLY A 248 1.54 -13.45 -5.90
C GLY A 248 0.98 -12.16 -5.31
N GLY A 249 -0.25 -12.19 -4.78
CA GLY A 249 -0.91 -11.00 -4.21
C GLY A 249 -0.19 -10.41 -2.99
N ALA A 250 0.68 -11.18 -2.32
CA ALA A 250 1.57 -10.72 -1.26
C ALA A 250 2.98 -11.30 -1.47
N PRO A 251 4.00 -10.46 -1.77
CA PRO A 251 5.38 -10.92 -1.97
C PRO A 251 5.96 -11.72 -0.79
N GLU A 252 5.52 -11.40 0.44
CA GLU A 252 5.95 -12.08 1.66
C GLU A 252 5.53 -13.56 1.69
N ILE A 253 4.37 -13.89 1.11
CA ILE A 253 3.87 -15.28 1.02
C ILE A 253 4.62 -16.06 -0.07
N GLN A 254 5.03 -15.40 -1.14
CA GLN A 254 5.69 -16.05 -2.29
C GLN A 254 6.98 -16.76 -1.90
N SER A 255 7.80 -16.16 -1.04
CA SER A 255 9.03 -16.79 -0.55
C SER A 255 8.77 -18.13 0.15
N ILE A 256 7.67 -18.24 0.90
CA ILE A 256 7.28 -19.47 1.60
C ILE A 256 6.69 -20.49 0.62
N VAL A 257 5.91 -20.05 -0.38
CA VAL A 257 5.42 -20.92 -1.46
C VAL A 257 6.59 -21.52 -2.25
N ILE A 258 7.60 -20.72 -2.59
CA ILE A 258 8.82 -21.18 -3.26
C ILE A 258 9.55 -22.19 -2.37
N LEU A 259 9.70 -21.90 -1.08
CA LEU A 259 10.31 -22.84 -0.13
C LEU A 259 9.56 -24.18 -0.08
N PHE A 260 8.23 -24.15 -0.02
CA PHE A 260 7.38 -25.35 -0.05
C PHE A 260 7.62 -26.17 -1.32
N LEU A 261 7.68 -25.53 -2.49
CA LEU A 261 7.93 -26.21 -3.77
C LEU A 261 9.36 -26.78 -3.88
N ILE A 262 10.37 -26.05 -3.39
CA ILE A 262 11.75 -26.54 -3.32
C ILE A 262 11.82 -27.78 -2.42
N LEU A 263 11.23 -27.71 -1.22
CA LEU A 263 11.20 -28.83 -0.29
C LEU A 263 10.45 -30.03 -0.85
N PHE A 264 9.34 -29.80 -1.57
CA PHE A 264 8.62 -30.86 -2.28
C PHE A 264 9.53 -31.61 -3.27
N LEU A 265 10.25 -30.89 -4.14
CA LEU A 265 11.17 -31.48 -5.11
C LEU A 265 12.35 -32.19 -4.42
N MET A 266 12.92 -31.56 -3.39
CA MET A 266 14.02 -32.14 -2.62
C MET A 266 13.60 -33.42 -1.89
N LEU A 267 12.39 -33.48 -1.33
CA LEU A 267 11.85 -34.69 -0.72
C LEU A 267 11.71 -35.82 -1.75
N ILE A 268 11.24 -35.53 -2.97
CA ILE A 268 11.17 -36.52 -4.06
C ILE A 268 12.56 -37.04 -4.42
N LEU A 269 13.54 -36.14 -4.61
CA LEU A 269 14.90 -36.51 -4.97
C LEU A 269 15.55 -37.36 -3.87
N CYS A 270 15.47 -36.92 -2.61
CA CYS A 270 15.99 -37.66 -1.46
C CYS A 270 15.31 -39.03 -1.30
N ALA A 271 13.99 -39.12 -1.53
CA ALA A 271 13.27 -40.39 -1.49
C ALA A 271 13.67 -41.32 -2.64
N GLY A 272 13.93 -40.78 -3.84
CA GLY A 272 14.47 -41.52 -4.98
C GLY A 272 15.87 -42.10 -4.70
N VAL A 273 16.71 -41.37 -3.97
CA VAL A 273 18.05 -41.84 -3.58
C VAL A 273 17.99 -43.08 -2.69
N LEU A 274 16.94 -43.27 -1.90
CA LEU A 274 16.74 -44.46 -1.04
C LEU A 274 16.64 -45.78 -1.81
N PHE A 275 16.42 -45.75 -3.13
CA PHE A 275 16.35 -46.96 -3.95
C PHE A 275 17.73 -47.53 -4.32
N PHE A 276 18.79 -46.71 -4.25
CA PHE A 276 20.16 -47.16 -4.47
C PHE A 276 20.74 -47.90 -3.26
N GLN A 277 21.84 -48.62 -3.47
CA GLN A 277 22.58 -49.25 -2.38
C GLN A 277 23.46 -48.19 -1.70
N LEU A 278 23.05 -47.74 -0.52
CA LEU A 278 23.70 -46.68 0.24
C LEU A 278 24.48 -47.24 1.44
N SER A 279 25.55 -46.55 1.83
CA SER A 279 26.23 -46.87 3.09
C SER A 279 25.32 -46.59 4.31
N ASN A 280 25.52 -47.31 5.41
CA ASN A 280 24.76 -47.08 6.65
C ASN A 280 24.87 -45.63 7.15
N LYS A 281 26.05 -45.01 7.02
CA LYS A 281 26.25 -43.59 7.38
C LYS A 281 25.38 -42.67 6.53
N THR A 282 25.36 -42.90 5.22
CA THR A 282 24.53 -42.12 4.27
C THR A 282 23.04 -42.31 4.55
N GLN A 283 22.59 -43.53 4.84
CA GLN A 283 21.19 -43.83 5.20
C GLN A 283 20.76 -43.07 6.46
N LYS A 284 21.60 -43.07 7.52
CA LYS A 284 21.35 -42.33 8.75
C LYS A 284 21.28 -40.82 8.51
N MET A 285 22.24 -40.27 7.77
CA MET A 285 22.24 -38.84 7.41
C MET A 285 20.98 -38.46 6.63
N LEU A 286 20.64 -39.25 5.60
CA LEU A 286 19.46 -39.01 4.77
C LEU A 286 18.15 -39.12 5.56
N SER A 287 18.07 -40.05 6.53
CA SER A 287 16.92 -40.17 7.42
C SER A 287 16.70 -38.94 8.29
N VAL A 288 17.78 -38.38 8.86
CA VAL A 288 17.69 -37.15 9.67
C VAL A 288 17.36 -35.94 8.78
N CYS A 289 17.97 -35.85 7.60
CA CYS A 289 17.65 -34.80 6.63
C CYS A 289 16.16 -34.84 6.22
N LEU A 290 15.63 -36.02 5.86
CA LEU A 290 14.22 -36.20 5.50
C LEU A 290 13.28 -35.86 6.67
N LEU A 291 13.65 -36.18 7.92
CA LEU A 291 12.88 -35.82 9.10
C LEU A 291 12.75 -34.30 9.26
N ILE A 292 13.89 -33.58 9.17
CA ILE A 292 13.93 -32.12 9.31
C ILE A 292 13.22 -31.46 8.13
N MET A 293 13.47 -31.93 6.90
CA MET A 293 12.80 -31.43 5.70
C MET A 293 11.29 -31.66 5.77
N GLY A 294 10.83 -32.81 6.26
CA GLY A 294 9.41 -33.10 6.45
C GLY A 294 8.75 -32.14 7.44
N LEU A 295 9.42 -31.80 8.55
CA LEU A 295 8.93 -30.82 9.52
C LEU A 295 8.84 -29.41 8.92
N ILE A 296 9.89 -28.96 8.21
CA ILE A 296 9.88 -27.64 7.56
C ILE A 296 8.84 -27.62 6.43
N PHE A 297 8.68 -28.71 5.68
CA PHE A 297 7.66 -28.85 4.64
C PHE A 297 6.25 -28.71 5.24
N MET A 298 5.96 -29.42 6.33
CA MET A 298 4.71 -29.30 7.07
C MET A 298 4.50 -27.87 7.60
N GLY A 299 5.55 -27.26 8.17
CA GLY A 299 5.51 -25.88 8.65
C GLY A 299 5.21 -24.86 7.56
N SER A 300 5.84 -25.01 6.39
CA SER A 300 5.58 -24.15 5.24
C SER A 300 4.14 -24.28 4.73
N PHE A 301 3.56 -25.49 4.74
CA PHE A 301 2.16 -25.71 4.40
C PHE A 301 1.19 -25.04 5.38
N GLU A 302 1.37 -25.23 6.69
CA GLU A 302 0.49 -24.57 7.68
C GLU A 302 0.63 -23.05 7.63
N TRP A 303 1.82 -22.53 7.33
CA TRP A 303 2.02 -21.10 7.12
C TRP A 303 1.28 -20.58 5.88
N ILE A 304 1.37 -21.29 4.74
CA ILE A 304 0.63 -20.93 3.52
C ILE A 304 -0.88 -20.96 3.80
N ARG A 305 -1.38 -21.99 4.50
CA ARG A 305 -2.79 -22.09 4.91
C ARG A 305 -3.20 -20.90 5.79
N GLU A 306 -2.42 -20.59 6.82
CA GLU A 306 -2.67 -19.47 7.74
C GLU A 306 -2.67 -18.13 7.01
N ALA A 307 -1.73 -17.93 6.10
CA ALA A 307 -1.63 -16.71 5.32
C ALA A 307 -2.79 -16.60 4.30
N SER A 308 -3.20 -17.71 3.69
CA SER A 308 -4.28 -17.75 2.69
C SER A 308 -5.66 -17.37 3.22
N ARG A 309 -5.90 -17.44 4.54
CA ARG A 309 -7.16 -16.97 5.14
C ARG A 309 -7.13 -15.51 5.58
N LYS A 310 -5.98 -14.84 5.61
CA LYS A 310 -5.90 -13.43 6.01
C LYS A 310 -6.74 -12.56 5.07
N PRO A 311 -7.44 -11.54 5.57
CA PRO A 311 -7.33 -10.92 6.90
C PRO A 311 -8.17 -11.61 7.99
N TYR A 312 -8.74 -12.78 7.71
CA TYR A 312 -9.67 -13.49 8.58
C TYR A 312 -9.03 -14.61 9.40
N ILE A 313 -9.68 -14.96 10.52
CA ILE A 313 -9.54 -16.27 11.15
C ILE A 313 -10.64 -17.21 10.63
N ILE A 314 -11.87 -16.70 10.46
CA ILE A 314 -12.98 -17.36 9.78
C ILE A 314 -13.40 -16.46 8.61
N ASN A 315 -13.20 -16.94 7.39
CA ASN A 315 -13.38 -16.15 6.16
C ASN A 315 -14.76 -15.47 6.09
N ASN A 316 -14.80 -14.16 5.78
CA ASN A 316 -16.00 -13.33 5.70
C ASN A 316 -16.89 -13.30 6.98
N TYR A 317 -16.34 -13.62 8.15
CA TYR A 317 -17.10 -13.66 9.40
C TYR A 317 -16.34 -13.02 10.57
N LEU A 318 -15.09 -13.45 10.79
CA LEU A 318 -14.27 -13.00 11.93
C LEU A 318 -12.86 -12.65 11.47
N TYR A 319 -12.44 -11.40 11.70
CA TYR A 319 -11.09 -10.95 11.39
C TYR A 319 -10.03 -11.57 12.30
N ALA A 320 -8.77 -11.49 11.87
CA ALA A 320 -7.63 -12.00 12.62
C ALA A 320 -7.37 -11.29 13.96
N ASN A 321 -7.94 -10.08 14.13
CA ASN A 321 -7.96 -9.37 15.40
C ASN A 321 -9.20 -9.72 16.27
N GLN A 322 -9.96 -10.76 15.89
CA GLN A 322 -11.12 -11.27 16.63
C GLN A 322 -12.33 -10.31 16.67
N ILE A 323 -12.39 -9.35 15.75
CA ILE A 323 -13.55 -8.48 15.54
C ILE A 323 -14.43 -9.06 14.43
N TYR A 324 -15.74 -9.10 14.64
CA TYR A 324 -16.68 -9.55 13.61
C TYR A 324 -16.72 -8.58 12.44
N GLU A 325 -16.80 -9.11 11.22
CA GLU A 325 -16.88 -8.28 10.01
C GLU A 325 -18.08 -7.34 10.05
N LYS A 326 -19.25 -7.86 10.45
CA LYS A 326 -20.51 -7.11 10.55
C LYS A 326 -20.47 -5.91 11.50
N ASP A 327 -19.57 -5.93 12.49
CA ASP A 327 -19.45 -4.85 13.49
C ASP A 327 -18.58 -3.68 13.02
N THR A 328 -17.86 -3.82 11.91
CA THR A 328 -16.89 -2.84 11.42
C THR A 328 -17.49 -1.44 11.28
N ALA A 329 -18.60 -1.30 10.56
CA ALA A 329 -19.21 0.01 10.29
C ALA A 329 -19.73 0.68 11.57
N ARG A 330 -20.28 -0.12 12.50
CA ARG A 330 -20.74 0.34 13.80
C ARG A 330 -19.58 0.84 14.64
N LEU A 331 -18.49 0.07 14.75
CA LEU A 331 -17.31 0.42 15.55
C LEU A 331 -16.58 1.65 15.01
N GLN A 332 -16.55 1.84 13.69
CA GLN A 332 -15.96 3.04 13.07
C GLN A 332 -16.72 4.33 13.43
N THR A 333 -17.99 4.20 13.83
CA THR A 333 -18.85 5.31 14.25
C THR A 333 -18.85 5.47 15.77
N GLU A 334 -19.02 4.38 16.52
CA GLU A 334 -19.18 4.41 17.97
C GLU A 334 -17.87 4.44 18.76
N GLY A 335 -16.76 4.00 18.15
CA GLY A 335 -15.48 3.81 18.80
C GLY A 335 -15.22 2.37 19.25
N LEU A 336 -14.00 1.90 19.03
CA LEU A 336 -13.52 0.59 19.45
C LEU A 336 -13.34 0.50 20.97
N LEU A 337 -12.74 1.51 21.59
CA LEU A 337 -12.47 1.57 23.03
C LEU A 337 -13.76 1.59 23.85
N LYS A 338 -14.73 2.39 23.41
CA LYS A 338 -16.07 2.47 24.01
C LYS A 338 -16.75 1.10 24.08
N ASN A 339 -16.56 0.29 23.03
CA ASN A 339 -17.17 -1.02 22.85
C ASN A 339 -16.32 -2.20 23.34
N ALA A 340 -15.05 -2.01 23.68
CA ALA A 340 -14.18 -3.07 24.18
C ALA A 340 -14.44 -3.31 25.67
N LYS A 341 -14.69 -4.54 26.14
CA LYS A 341 -14.99 -4.78 27.57
C LYS A 341 -13.77 -4.63 28.48
N TRP A 342 -12.59 -5.00 27.98
CA TRP A 342 -11.35 -5.14 28.75
C TRP A 342 -10.36 -4.01 28.43
N VAL A 343 -10.79 -2.78 28.68
CA VAL A 343 -9.96 -1.57 28.55
C VAL A 343 -10.28 -0.62 29.71
N GLN A 344 -9.26 0.13 30.15
CA GLN A 344 -9.37 1.18 31.13
C GLN A 344 -9.83 2.49 30.48
N ASN A 345 -9.29 2.85 29.31
CA ASN A 345 -9.57 4.13 28.66
C ASN A 345 -10.72 4.01 27.66
N LYS A 346 -11.91 4.48 28.04
CA LYS A 346 -13.12 4.48 27.16
C LYS A 346 -13.22 5.69 26.25
N THR A 347 -12.49 6.74 26.58
CA THR A 347 -12.46 8.03 25.89
C THR A 347 -11.03 8.50 25.79
N ILE A 348 -10.70 9.19 24.69
CA ILE A 348 -9.36 9.73 24.45
C ILE A 348 -9.33 11.19 24.92
N THR A 349 -8.36 11.51 25.75
CA THR A 349 -8.00 12.86 26.21
C THR A 349 -6.53 13.13 25.86
N CYS A 350 -6.07 14.36 26.07
CA CYS A 350 -4.66 14.71 25.82
C CYS A 350 -3.72 13.94 26.75
N GLU A 351 -4.16 13.62 27.97
CA GLU A 351 -3.37 12.98 29.01
C GLU A 351 -3.22 11.47 28.79
N ASN A 352 -4.23 10.81 28.21
CA ASN A 352 -4.26 9.35 28.07
C ASN A 352 -4.07 8.85 26.63
N ILE A 353 -3.70 9.72 25.68
CA ILE A 353 -3.67 9.36 24.26
C ILE A 353 -2.72 8.20 23.94
N LEU A 354 -1.56 8.13 24.60
CA LEU A 354 -0.59 7.04 24.42
C LEU A 354 -1.08 5.74 25.06
N GLU A 355 -1.69 5.80 26.25
CA GLU A 355 -2.28 4.63 26.92
C GLU A 355 -3.47 4.06 26.13
N ALA A 356 -4.36 4.94 25.65
CA ALA A 356 -5.45 4.56 24.76
C ALA A 356 -4.92 3.97 23.45
N GLY A 357 -3.83 4.53 22.91
CA GLY A 357 -3.12 3.99 21.74
C GLY A 357 -2.54 2.58 21.98
N HIS A 358 -2.01 2.31 23.17
CA HIS A 358 -1.54 0.98 23.59
C HIS A 358 -2.70 -0.03 23.65
N GLU A 359 -3.82 0.33 24.27
CA GLU A 359 -5.01 -0.53 24.34
C GLU A 359 -5.57 -0.84 22.94
N LEU A 360 -5.58 0.15 22.05
CA LEU A 360 -5.94 -0.05 20.64
C LEU A 360 -4.96 -1.00 19.93
N PHE A 361 -3.66 -0.90 20.20
CA PHE A 361 -2.66 -1.82 19.66
C PHE A 361 -2.91 -3.25 20.15
N LEU A 362 -3.20 -3.42 21.44
CA LEU A 362 -3.53 -4.73 22.02
C LEU A 362 -4.73 -5.36 21.33
N ILE A 363 -5.80 -4.59 21.12
CA ILE A 363 -7.02 -5.10 20.51
C ILE A 363 -6.85 -5.37 19.02
N ALA A 364 -6.32 -4.40 18.27
CA ALA A 364 -6.37 -4.42 16.82
C ALA A 364 -5.15 -5.07 16.17
N CYS A 365 -3.99 -5.09 16.84
CA CYS A 365 -2.71 -5.41 16.22
C CYS A 365 -1.99 -6.61 16.86
N SER A 366 -2.01 -6.76 18.19
CA SER A 366 -1.16 -7.71 18.92
C SER A 366 -1.40 -9.19 18.57
N ASN A 367 -2.62 -9.54 18.13
CA ASN A 367 -2.97 -10.88 17.65
C ASN A 367 -2.16 -11.29 16.39
N CYS A 368 -1.68 -10.31 15.61
CA CYS A 368 -0.93 -10.55 14.38
C CYS A 368 0.51 -10.04 14.42
N HIS A 369 0.82 -9.06 15.27
CA HIS A 369 2.13 -8.43 15.36
C HIS A 369 2.81 -8.65 16.71
N SER A 370 4.10 -8.96 16.67
CA SER A 370 4.97 -8.88 17.84
C SER A 370 5.62 -7.50 17.93
N VAL A 371 6.20 -7.20 19.09
CA VAL A 371 7.05 -6.03 19.31
C VAL A 371 8.45 -6.53 19.65
N GLY A 372 9.41 -6.37 18.74
CA GLY A 372 10.78 -6.87 18.90
C GLY A 372 10.90 -8.40 18.88
N GLY A 373 9.90 -9.10 18.34
CA GLY A 373 9.84 -10.56 18.29
C GLY A 373 10.39 -11.17 17.01
N PRO A 374 10.60 -12.50 16.95
CA PRO A 374 11.08 -13.19 15.75
C PRO A 374 10.00 -13.32 14.66
N MET A 375 8.72 -13.03 14.97
CA MET A 375 7.59 -13.28 14.09
C MET A 375 6.71 -12.04 13.94
N ASN A 376 6.48 -11.60 12.70
CA ASN A 376 5.64 -10.45 12.34
C ASN A 376 5.92 -9.18 13.17
N ASP A 377 7.20 -8.89 13.44
CA ASP A 377 7.62 -7.73 14.22
C ASP A 377 7.16 -6.42 13.58
N ILE A 378 6.45 -5.60 14.34
CA ILE A 378 5.95 -4.31 13.87
C ILE A 378 7.06 -3.26 13.74
N LEU A 379 8.16 -3.38 14.49
CA LEU A 379 9.18 -2.33 14.56
C LEU A 379 9.84 -2.09 13.19
N PRO A 380 10.38 -3.10 12.46
CA PRO A 380 10.96 -2.87 11.15
C PRO A 380 9.95 -2.35 10.12
N LEU A 381 8.69 -2.77 10.24
CA LEU A 381 7.61 -2.43 9.31
C LEU A 381 7.16 -0.98 9.45
N THR A 382 7.22 -0.43 10.67
CA THR A 382 6.70 0.91 11.00
C THR A 382 7.79 1.96 11.22
N LYS A 383 9.06 1.54 11.33
CA LYS A 383 10.22 2.42 11.60
C LYS A 383 10.33 3.65 10.69
N LYS A 384 9.83 3.62 9.46
CA LYS A 384 9.94 4.75 8.54
C LYS A 384 8.87 5.82 8.74
N TYR A 385 7.74 5.50 9.35
CA TYR A 385 6.59 6.42 9.39
C TYR A 385 6.78 7.55 10.41
N SER A 386 6.17 8.69 10.07
CA SER A 386 5.81 9.77 11.01
C SER A 386 4.42 9.50 11.58
N ASN A 387 3.94 10.28 12.56
CA ASN A 387 2.56 10.19 13.06
C ASN A 387 1.53 10.27 11.92
N TYR A 388 1.67 11.26 11.04
CA TYR A 388 0.79 11.44 9.88
C TYR A 388 0.90 10.26 8.90
N GLY A 389 2.12 9.81 8.61
CA GLY A 389 2.36 8.68 7.71
C GLY A 389 1.77 7.36 8.24
N MET A 390 1.84 7.15 9.56
CA MET A 390 1.30 5.99 10.24
C MET A 390 -0.23 6.03 10.24
N GLU A 391 -0.83 7.17 10.55
CA GLU A 391 -2.29 7.37 10.48
C GLU A 391 -2.84 7.19 9.06
N ALA A 392 -2.12 7.67 8.03
CA ALA A 392 -2.45 7.44 6.63
C ALA A 392 -2.35 5.95 6.25
N LEU A 393 -1.31 5.24 6.72
CA LEU A 393 -1.19 3.79 6.50
C LEU A 393 -2.39 3.04 7.11
N LEU A 394 -2.74 3.35 8.36
CA LEU A 394 -3.88 2.74 9.06
C LEU A 394 -5.22 3.06 8.36
N THR A 395 -5.35 4.24 7.77
CA THR A 395 -6.53 4.64 6.99
C THR A 395 -6.70 3.80 5.72
N GLY A 396 -5.60 3.45 5.06
CA GLY A 396 -5.60 2.62 3.85
C GLY A 396 -5.53 1.11 4.12
N GLN A 397 -5.27 0.70 5.36
CA GLN A 397 -5.22 -0.70 5.77
C GLN A 397 -6.54 -1.40 5.40
N GLY A 398 -6.44 -2.58 4.77
CA GLY A 398 -7.60 -3.36 4.32
C GLY A 398 -8.31 -2.85 3.06
N LYS A 399 -7.98 -1.66 2.53
CA LYS A 399 -8.57 -1.13 1.29
C LYS A 399 -7.78 -1.55 0.05
N ILE A 400 -6.49 -1.17 -0.01
CA ILE A 400 -5.63 -1.46 -1.17
C ILE A 400 -4.81 -2.74 -0.96
N THR A 401 -4.31 -2.92 0.27
CA THR A 401 -3.67 -4.15 0.76
C THR A 401 -4.68 -4.91 1.61
N THR A 402 -5.22 -6.00 1.05
CA THR A 402 -6.37 -6.73 1.62
C THR A 402 -5.98 -7.80 2.63
N TYR A 403 -4.70 -8.09 2.82
CA TYR A 403 -4.22 -9.12 3.77
C TYR A 403 -4.31 -8.67 5.24
N MET A 404 -4.63 -7.41 5.51
CA MET A 404 -4.91 -6.89 6.86
C MET A 404 -6.38 -6.45 6.96
N PRO A 405 -7.02 -6.59 8.12
CA PRO A 405 -8.39 -6.09 8.30
C PRO A 405 -8.39 -4.56 8.20
N VAL A 406 -9.51 -3.98 7.75
CA VAL A 406 -9.69 -2.52 7.85
C VAL A 406 -9.64 -2.10 9.32
N PHE A 407 -9.09 -0.92 9.62
CA PHE A 407 -9.11 -0.42 10.98
C PHE A 407 -10.56 -0.13 11.42
N GLN A 408 -11.00 -0.81 12.49
CA GLN A 408 -12.40 -0.75 12.94
C GLN A 408 -12.69 0.41 13.90
N GLY A 409 -11.69 1.15 14.38
CA GLY A 409 -11.90 2.30 15.26
C GLY A 409 -12.19 3.61 14.50
N THR A 410 -12.51 4.65 15.25
CA THR A 410 -12.74 6.03 14.76
C THR A 410 -11.44 6.69 14.27
N SER A 411 -11.54 7.85 13.63
CA SER A 411 -10.36 8.65 13.25
C SER A 411 -9.52 9.07 14.44
N THR A 412 -10.14 9.43 15.56
CA THR A 412 -9.45 9.81 16.80
C THR A 412 -8.68 8.63 17.38
N GLU A 413 -9.31 7.45 17.45
CA GLU A 413 -8.64 6.22 17.89
C GLU A 413 -7.50 5.84 16.96
N ARG A 414 -7.69 5.95 15.65
CA ARG A 414 -6.63 5.67 14.67
C ARG A 414 -5.42 6.58 14.87
N ASN A 415 -5.65 7.86 15.19
CA ASN A 415 -4.59 8.80 15.49
C ASN A 415 -3.85 8.46 16.79
N ALA A 416 -4.58 8.09 17.86
CA ALA A 416 -3.98 7.62 19.11
C ALA A 416 -3.10 6.38 18.91
N LEU A 417 -3.58 5.39 18.13
CA LEU A 417 -2.79 4.23 17.75
C LEU A 417 -1.52 4.61 16.96
N ALA A 418 -1.63 5.55 16.03
CA ALA A 418 -0.49 6.04 15.25
C ALA A 418 0.56 6.70 16.15
N GLN A 419 0.14 7.52 17.12
CA GLN A 419 1.03 8.17 18.10
C GLN A 419 1.71 7.12 18.98
N TYR A 420 0.98 6.15 19.54
CA TYR A 420 1.59 5.07 20.32
C TYR A 420 2.66 4.31 19.52
N ILE A 421 2.36 3.93 18.28
CA ILE A 421 3.34 3.21 17.45
C ILE A 421 4.59 4.07 17.19
N VAL A 422 4.45 5.36 16.93
CA VAL A 422 5.58 6.22 16.51
C VAL A 422 6.34 6.82 17.69
N GLU A 423 5.64 7.31 18.69
CA GLU A 423 6.20 8.01 19.85
C GLU A 423 6.67 7.01 20.91
N GLU A 424 5.84 6.01 21.26
CA GLU A 424 6.19 5.06 22.32
C GLU A 424 7.09 3.93 21.79
N LEU A 425 6.68 3.23 20.72
CA LEU A 425 7.46 2.08 20.23
C LEU A 425 8.76 2.48 19.50
N HIS A 426 8.76 3.62 18.80
CA HIS A 426 9.95 4.12 18.08
C HIS A 426 10.69 5.25 18.79
N GLN A 427 10.17 5.79 19.90
CA GLN A 427 10.81 6.88 20.65
C GLN A 427 11.11 8.11 19.77
N LYS A 428 10.17 8.45 18.86
CA LYS A 428 10.29 9.61 17.98
C LYS A 428 9.43 10.76 18.46
N THR A 429 10.03 11.93 18.65
CA THR A 429 9.30 13.18 18.86
C THR A 429 9.01 13.87 17.53
N SER A 430 7.79 14.39 17.37
CA SER A 430 7.43 15.24 16.22
C SER A 430 8.05 16.62 16.38
N VAL A 431 9.07 16.94 15.59
CA VAL A 431 9.60 18.30 15.50
C VAL A 431 9.13 18.91 14.18
N GLU A 432 8.27 19.93 14.25
CA GLU A 432 8.05 20.81 13.11
C GLU A 432 9.22 21.79 13.04
N SER A 433 10.10 21.61 12.05
CA SER A 433 11.12 22.62 11.77
C SER A 433 10.50 23.73 10.92
N GLN A 434 10.71 24.97 11.38
CA GLN A 434 10.33 26.18 10.67
C GLN A 434 11.60 26.72 10.01
N ALA A 435 11.59 26.87 8.68
CA ALA A 435 12.72 27.46 7.98
C ALA A 435 12.86 28.93 8.37
N ALA A 436 14.10 29.42 8.53
CA ALA A 436 14.35 30.83 8.76
C ALA A 436 13.86 31.64 7.54
N MET A 437 12.91 32.56 7.76
CA MET A 437 12.44 33.46 6.71
C MET A 437 13.54 34.46 6.34
N ILE A 438 13.92 34.48 5.07
CA ILE A 438 14.83 35.49 4.50
C ILE A 438 13.96 36.57 3.86
N THR A 439 14.18 37.85 4.18
CA THR A 439 13.55 38.94 3.45
C THR A 439 14.19 39.07 2.07
N LEU A 440 13.44 38.78 1.01
CA LEU A 440 13.94 38.85 -0.36
C LEU A 440 13.64 40.23 -0.95
N THR A 441 14.64 41.09 -1.09
CA THR A 441 14.48 42.42 -1.71
C THR A 441 14.27 42.31 -3.22
N HIS A 442 13.47 43.22 -3.77
CA HIS A 442 13.29 43.40 -5.21
C HIS A 442 13.21 44.90 -5.55
N CYS A 443 13.42 45.25 -6.81
CA CYS A 443 13.22 46.60 -7.31
C CYS A 443 12.17 46.58 -8.42
N VAL A 444 11.23 47.51 -8.37
CA VAL A 444 10.25 47.70 -9.45
C VAL A 444 10.92 48.52 -10.55
N PRO A 445 10.99 48.04 -11.81
CA PRO A 445 11.52 48.83 -12.91
C PRO A 445 10.75 50.15 -13.08
N SER A 446 11.44 51.22 -13.49
CA SER A 446 10.79 52.51 -13.72
C SER A 446 9.90 52.48 -14.96
N PHE A 447 8.78 53.20 -14.91
CA PHE A 447 7.92 53.45 -16.07
C PHE A 447 7.32 54.86 -15.95
N ASN A 448 7.38 55.62 -17.02
CA ASN A 448 6.81 56.95 -17.13
C ASN A 448 5.68 56.96 -18.16
N LYS A 449 4.45 57.01 -17.66
CA LYS A 449 3.22 57.07 -18.47
C LYS A 449 3.18 58.19 -19.51
N LYS A 450 3.97 59.25 -19.38
CA LYS A 450 4.01 60.36 -20.35
C LYS A 450 5.00 60.16 -21.48
N THR A 451 6.13 59.49 -21.22
CA THR A 451 7.25 59.43 -22.17
C THR A 451 7.46 58.04 -22.77
N ASP A 452 7.12 56.99 -22.02
CA ASP A 452 7.42 55.63 -22.44
C ASP A 452 6.35 55.14 -23.41
N GLN A 453 6.75 54.71 -24.61
CA GLN A 453 5.82 54.33 -25.67
C GLN A 453 5.35 52.86 -25.58
N TYR A 454 6.00 52.04 -24.75
CA TYR A 454 5.78 50.59 -24.74
C TYR A 454 5.41 50.08 -23.36
N VAL A 455 4.50 49.10 -23.32
CA VAL A 455 4.22 48.26 -22.15
C VAL A 455 4.69 46.85 -22.47
N LEU A 456 5.51 46.28 -21.59
CA LEU A 456 6.02 44.91 -21.73
C LEU A 456 5.44 44.07 -20.61
N LEU A 457 4.54 43.15 -20.94
CA LEU A 457 3.93 42.24 -19.98
C LEU A 457 4.57 40.85 -20.10
N SER A 458 4.88 40.20 -18.98
CA SER A 458 5.46 38.86 -18.94
C SER A 458 4.88 37.99 -17.82
N TRP A 459 4.76 36.69 -18.07
CA TRP A 459 4.21 35.74 -17.10
C TRP A 459 4.78 34.33 -17.31
N PRO A 460 4.86 33.51 -16.25
CA PRO A 460 5.14 32.08 -16.39
C PRO A 460 3.88 31.29 -16.76
N ASN A 461 4.03 30.09 -17.33
CA ASN A 461 2.90 29.21 -17.65
C ASN A 461 2.25 28.53 -16.42
N LYS A 462 2.91 28.57 -15.26
CA LYS A 462 2.44 28.02 -13.99
C LYS A 462 2.71 29.01 -12.86
N GLY A 463 1.83 29.07 -11.86
CA GLY A 463 2.11 29.86 -10.65
C GLY A 463 3.15 29.25 -9.72
N MET A 464 3.46 27.95 -9.85
CA MET A 464 4.53 27.24 -9.14
C MET A 464 4.98 26.02 -9.95
N HIS A 465 6.28 25.91 -10.24
CA HIS A 465 6.89 24.75 -10.87
C HIS A 465 7.35 23.74 -9.80
N LEU A 466 6.65 22.62 -9.67
CA LEU A 466 7.07 21.53 -8.80
C LEU A 466 7.98 20.53 -9.52
N TYR A 467 9.04 20.09 -8.85
CA TYR A 467 9.96 19.07 -9.35
C TYR A 467 10.55 18.19 -8.24
N SER A 468 11.01 17.00 -8.59
CA SER A 468 11.82 16.15 -7.70
C SER A 468 13.30 16.42 -7.90
N ASP A 469 14.02 16.72 -6.82
CA ASP A 469 15.47 16.94 -6.83
C ASP A 469 16.27 15.66 -6.51
N CYS A 470 15.69 14.49 -6.82
CA CYS A 470 16.26 13.15 -6.54
C CYS A 470 16.53 12.32 -7.81
N GLU A 471 16.95 12.98 -8.89
CA GLU A 471 17.06 12.43 -10.26
C GLU A 471 17.87 11.14 -10.38
N LYS A 472 18.82 10.89 -9.46
CA LYS A 472 19.56 9.61 -9.39
C LYS A 472 18.69 8.42 -8.94
N SER A 473 17.50 8.66 -8.43
CA SER A 473 16.52 7.65 -8.00
C SER A 473 15.34 7.59 -8.98
N PHE A 474 14.65 8.71 -9.16
CA PHE A 474 13.60 8.86 -10.17
C PHE A 474 13.45 10.35 -10.53
N GLN A 475 12.73 10.62 -11.62
CA GLN A 475 12.40 11.97 -12.03
C GLN A 475 10.90 12.19 -12.10
N LEU A 476 10.43 13.23 -11.41
CA LEU A 476 9.07 13.74 -11.40
C LEU A 476 9.12 15.25 -11.64
N GLY A 477 8.74 15.66 -12.86
CA GLY A 477 8.93 17.04 -13.30
C GLY A 477 10.39 17.38 -13.57
N LEU A 478 10.61 18.52 -14.22
CA LEU A 478 11.93 19.10 -14.46
C LEU A 478 11.96 20.47 -13.81
N SER A 479 13.14 20.88 -13.32
CA SER A 479 13.37 22.26 -12.88
C SER A 479 13.56 23.19 -14.10
N LYS A 480 12.55 23.20 -14.98
CA LYS A 480 12.51 23.98 -16.21
C LYS A 480 11.14 24.66 -16.35
N GLY A 481 11.17 25.96 -16.58
CA GLY A 481 10.02 26.84 -16.72
C GLY A 481 9.69 27.19 -18.17
N THR A 482 8.59 27.90 -18.35
CA THR A 482 8.28 28.61 -19.59
C THR A 482 7.84 30.02 -19.26
N ILE A 483 8.51 31.01 -19.86
CA ILE A 483 8.22 32.43 -19.70
C ILE A 483 7.62 32.94 -21.01
N HIS A 484 6.55 33.71 -20.91
CA HIS A 484 5.91 34.39 -22.03
C HIS A 484 6.04 35.90 -21.85
N ALA A 485 6.05 36.64 -22.96
CA ALA A 485 6.00 38.09 -22.95
C ALA A 485 5.23 38.64 -24.16
N GLN A 486 4.48 39.71 -23.95
CA GLN A 486 3.81 40.50 -24.99
C GLN A 486 4.29 41.94 -24.89
N LEU A 487 4.72 42.50 -26.03
CA LEU A 487 5.12 43.90 -26.14
C LEU A 487 4.00 44.67 -26.82
N ILE A 488 3.54 45.73 -26.15
CA ILE A 488 2.40 46.53 -26.58
C ILE A 488 2.89 47.95 -26.84
N LEU A 489 2.69 48.45 -28.05
CA LEU A 489 2.85 49.86 -28.37
C LEU A 489 1.62 50.63 -27.88
N ARG A 490 1.86 51.66 -27.07
CA ARG A 490 0.81 52.54 -26.53
C ARG A 490 0.37 53.50 -27.62
N ASN A 491 -0.94 53.60 -27.84
CA ASN A 491 -1.54 54.55 -28.77
C ASN A 491 -3.04 54.74 -28.43
N GLU A 492 -3.83 55.42 -29.26
CA GLU A 492 -5.30 55.42 -29.16
C GLU A 492 -5.86 53.99 -29.16
N THR A 493 -5.43 53.19 -30.14
CA THR A 493 -5.63 51.74 -30.18
C THR A 493 -4.27 51.06 -30.00
N PRO A 494 -4.01 50.39 -28.85
CA PRO A 494 -2.73 49.72 -28.61
C PRO A 494 -2.48 48.59 -29.60
N GLU A 495 -1.22 48.43 -30.01
CA GLU A 495 -0.82 47.44 -31.01
C GLU A 495 0.18 46.44 -30.45
N HIS A 496 0.04 45.16 -30.81
CA HIS A 496 1.01 44.13 -30.44
C HIS A 496 2.22 44.18 -31.37
N ILE A 497 3.42 44.30 -30.79
CA ILE A 497 4.67 44.36 -31.56
C ILE A 497 5.34 42.99 -31.53
N SER A 498 5.49 42.38 -32.72
CA SER A 498 6.14 41.07 -32.91
C SER A 498 7.35 41.09 -33.82
N GLU A 499 7.49 42.13 -34.66
CA GLU A 499 8.57 42.27 -35.64
C GLU A 499 9.66 43.23 -35.16
N ASP A 500 10.88 43.11 -35.69
CA ASP A 500 12.05 43.96 -35.36
C ASP A 500 12.45 44.04 -33.88
N ILE A 501 12.00 43.07 -33.08
CA ILE A 501 12.30 42.96 -31.64
C ILE A 501 13.11 41.71 -31.32
N GLU A 502 14.22 41.92 -30.61
CA GLU A 502 14.96 40.88 -29.90
C GLU A 502 14.53 40.87 -28.43
N MET A 503 13.87 39.80 -28.00
CA MET A 503 13.37 39.66 -26.64
C MET A 503 14.31 38.77 -25.81
N ILE A 504 14.82 39.29 -24.71
CA ILE A 504 15.83 38.62 -23.86
C ILE A 504 15.26 38.41 -22.46
N TYR A 505 15.47 37.23 -21.90
CA TYR A 505 15.24 36.98 -20.48
C TYR A 505 16.57 36.79 -19.76
N ARG A 506 16.68 37.30 -18.53
CA ARG A 506 17.87 37.09 -17.70
C ARG A 506 17.56 37.04 -16.21
N SER A 507 18.30 36.22 -15.47
CA SER A 507 18.32 36.25 -14.01
C SER A 507 19.76 36.12 -13.52
N LYS A 508 20.29 37.22 -12.97
CA LYS A 508 21.69 37.27 -12.48
C LYS A 508 21.92 36.30 -11.33
N LYS A 509 20.98 36.21 -10.39
CA LYS A 509 21.05 35.31 -9.24
C LYS A 509 21.07 33.84 -9.64
N GLN A 510 20.35 33.50 -10.70
CA GLN A 510 20.26 32.13 -11.22
C GLN A 510 21.36 31.82 -12.25
N ASN A 511 22.15 32.83 -12.67
CA ASN A 511 23.12 32.73 -13.75
C ASN A 511 22.54 32.17 -15.05
N VAL A 512 21.36 32.66 -15.46
CA VAL A 512 20.66 32.24 -16.68
C VAL A 512 20.34 33.46 -17.54
N GLU A 513 20.60 33.36 -18.85
CA GLU A 513 20.25 34.34 -19.86
C GLU A 513 19.92 33.63 -21.18
N GLY A 514 19.01 34.18 -21.99
CA GLY A 514 18.66 33.62 -23.29
C GLY A 514 17.66 34.44 -24.08
N LEU A 515 17.41 34.03 -25.33
CA LEU A 515 16.44 34.65 -26.24
C LEU A 515 15.04 34.03 -26.07
N MET A 516 14.02 34.85 -26.25
CA MET A 516 12.63 34.43 -26.40
C MET A 516 12.24 34.48 -27.87
N ASN A 517 11.58 33.44 -28.38
CA ASN A 517 11.14 33.38 -29.77
C ASN A 517 9.67 33.73 -29.87
N TYR A 518 9.27 34.52 -30.86
CA TYR A 518 7.86 34.77 -31.12
C TYR A 518 7.15 33.48 -31.57
N ASP A 519 5.99 33.20 -30.97
CA ASP A 519 5.15 32.04 -31.27
C ASP A 519 3.77 32.57 -31.71
N ASP A 520 3.46 32.45 -33.00
CA ASP A 520 2.27 33.04 -33.63
C ASP A 520 0.97 32.52 -33.00
N MET A 521 0.94 31.23 -32.62
CA MET A 521 -0.23 30.65 -31.95
C MET A 521 -0.39 31.21 -30.54
N ALA A 522 0.72 31.44 -29.84
CA ALA A 522 0.71 32.08 -28.54
C ALA A 522 0.49 33.61 -28.62
N MET A 523 0.67 34.22 -29.78
CA MET A 523 0.76 35.68 -29.98
C MET A 523 1.64 36.34 -28.90
N ALA A 524 2.79 35.72 -28.63
CA ALA A 524 3.70 36.11 -27.56
C ALA A 524 5.12 35.62 -27.85
N PHE A 525 6.11 36.33 -27.31
CA PHE A 525 7.47 35.83 -27.20
C PHE A 525 7.54 34.76 -26.11
N VAL A 526 8.15 33.61 -26.41
CA VAL A 526 8.18 32.45 -25.51
C VAL A 526 9.61 31.96 -25.33
N ALA A 527 10.04 31.85 -24.07
CA ALA A 527 11.21 31.09 -23.68
C ALA A 527 10.78 29.77 -23.06
N LYS A 528 10.97 28.67 -23.80
CA LYS A 528 10.70 27.29 -23.34
C LYS A 528 11.94 26.73 -22.67
N ASN A 529 11.76 25.81 -21.72
CA ASN A 529 12.85 25.09 -21.04
C ASN A 529 13.84 25.95 -20.24
N VAL A 530 13.40 27.11 -19.73
CA VAL A 530 14.23 28.01 -18.91
C VAL A 530 14.66 27.27 -17.63
N PRO A 531 15.96 27.06 -17.36
CA PRO A 531 16.41 26.44 -16.11
C PRO A 531 15.98 27.27 -14.90
N LEU A 532 15.46 26.59 -13.88
CA LEU A 532 15.03 27.21 -12.62
C LEU A 532 15.78 26.58 -11.45
N SER A 533 16.03 27.37 -10.42
CA SER A 533 16.51 26.91 -9.12
C SER A 533 15.75 27.63 -8.02
N GLU A 534 15.31 26.88 -7.01
CA GLU A 534 14.75 27.44 -5.77
C GLU A 534 15.83 27.93 -4.81
N PHE A 535 17.09 27.90 -5.23
CA PHE A 535 18.25 28.37 -4.48
C PHE A 535 19.02 29.38 -5.33
N ASP A 536 19.25 30.58 -4.81
CA ASP A 536 20.12 31.58 -5.44
C ASP A 536 21.61 31.27 -5.14
N SER A 537 21.88 30.57 -4.05
CA SER A 537 23.18 30.01 -3.65
C SER A 537 22.93 28.79 -2.74
N GLU A 538 23.96 28.02 -2.37
CA GLU A 538 23.79 26.81 -1.53
C GLU A 538 23.01 27.02 -0.22
N LYS A 539 22.98 28.25 0.30
CA LYS A 539 22.30 28.59 1.56
C LYS A 539 21.10 29.54 1.39
N ASP A 540 20.92 30.13 0.22
CA ASP A 540 19.89 31.14 -0.02
C ASP A 540 18.67 30.51 -0.70
N TYR A 541 17.72 30.05 0.12
CA TYR A 541 16.44 29.53 -0.38
C TYR A 541 15.57 30.67 -0.92
N ASN A 542 15.23 30.59 -2.20
CA ASN A 542 14.38 31.53 -2.93
C ASN A 542 13.48 30.75 -3.92
N PRO A 543 12.29 30.32 -3.50
CA PRO A 543 11.35 29.60 -4.37
C PRO A 543 10.62 30.51 -5.37
N TYR A 544 10.94 31.80 -5.40
CA TYR A 544 10.30 32.81 -6.25
C TYR A 544 11.34 33.63 -7.01
N PRO A 545 12.21 33.03 -7.82
CA PRO A 545 13.27 33.76 -8.52
C PRO A 545 12.66 34.77 -9.50
N ILE A 546 13.31 35.94 -9.60
CA ILE A 546 12.92 37.02 -10.50
C ILE A 546 13.75 36.93 -11.78
N PHE A 547 13.05 37.03 -12.91
CA PHE A 547 13.63 37.15 -14.25
C PHE A 547 13.33 38.55 -14.78
N THR A 548 14.36 39.20 -15.32
CA THR A 548 14.25 40.45 -16.05
C THR A 548 14.02 40.15 -17.52
N ILE A 549 13.02 40.79 -18.12
CA ILE A 549 12.70 40.70 -19.54
C ILE A 549 13.02 42.05 -20.19
N GLU A 550 13.76 42.02 -21.28
CA GLU A 550 14.18 43.21 -22.03
C GLU A 550 13.79 43.04 -23.50
N ALA A 551 13.07 44.03 -24.05
CA ALA A 551 12.78 44.12 -25.47
C ALA A 551 13.78 45.11 -26.09
N ARG A 552 14.51 44.66 -27.12
CA ARG A 552 15.51 45.46 -27.83
C ARG A 552 15.18 45.56 -29.30
N ARG A 553 15.47 46.70 -29.93
CA ARG A 553 15.44 46.77 -31.40
C ARG A 553 16.55 45.90 -31.98
N VAL A 554 16.25 45.12 -33.02
CA VAL A 554 17.21 44.21 -33.65
C VAL A 554 18.44 44.96 -34.17
N GLU A 555 18.23 46.10 -34.83
CA GLU A 555 19.30 46.89 -35.47
C GLU A 555 20.17 47.66 -34.47
N THR A 556 19.56 48.45 -33.59
CA THR A 556 20.30 49.38 -32.70
C THR A 556 20.72 48.74 -31.39
N LYS A 557 20.16 47.58 -31.03
CA LYS A 557 20.29 46.92 -29.71
C LYS A 557 19.85 47.79 -28.53
N GLU A 558 19.16 48.89 -28.79
CA GLU A 558 18.58 49.78 -27.78
C GLU A 558 17.44 49.07 -27.04
N ILE A 559 17.44 49.17 -25.71
CA ILE A 559 16.35 48.65 -24.86
C ILE A 559 15.17 49.63 -24.94
N ILE A 560 14.06 49.19 -25.51
CA ILE A 560 12.85 50.02 -25.64
C ILE A 560 11.82 49.76 -24.54
N ALA A 561 11.89 48.58 -23.92
CA ALA A 561 11.04 48.22 -22.78
C ALA A 561 11.74 47.19 -21.90
N LYS A 562 11.44 47.25 -20.59
CA LYS A 562 11.99 46.35 -19.59
C LYS A 562 10.98 46.08 -18.49
N THR A 563 10.87 44.83 -18.07
CA THR A 563 10.06 44.45 -16.91
C THR A 563 10.71 43.30 -16.12
N GLN A 564 10.06 42.88 -15.04
CA GLN A 564 10.46 41.75 -14.22
C GLN A 564 9.26 40.86 -13.90
N VAL A 565 9.52 39.55 -13.86
CA VAL A 565 8.51 38.52 -13.62
C VAL A 565 9.04 37.48 -12.64
N VAL A 566 8.18 36.99 -11.75
CA VAL A 566 8.48 35.87 -10.85
C VAL A 566 8.22 34.56 -11.58
N VAL A 567 9.18 33.64 -11.56
CA VAL A 567 9.04 32.28 -12.11
C VAL A 567 9.22 31.28 -10.98
N ALA A 568 8.15 31.08 -10.21
CA ALA A 568 8.19 30.31 -8.97
C ALA A 568 8.51 28.82 -9.20
N VAL A 569 9.35 28.25 -8.34
CA VAL A 569 9.82 26.86 -8.42
C VAL A 569 10.00 26.27 -7.01
N SER A 570 9.66 25.00 -6.83
CA SER A 570 9.82 24.32 -5.54
C SER A 570 9.93 22.80 -5.65
N SER A 571 10.84 22.23 -4.87
CA SER A 571 11.02 20.81 -4.60
C SER A 571 10.41 20.42 -3.25
N ASN A 572 9.66 21.33 -2.64
CA ASN A 572 8.92 21.11 -1.39
C ASN A 572 7.68 20.22 -1.64
N MET A 573 7.96 18.98 -2.04
CA MET A 573 6.97 17.91 -2.16
C MET A 573 7.04 17.06 -0.90
N GLY A 574 6.01 17.12 -0.07
CA GLY A 574 5.98 16.49 1.27
C GLY A 574 5.89 14.97 1.29
N CYS A 575 6.44 14.26 0.29
CA CYS A 575 6.45 12.80 0.22
C CYS A 575 7.01 12.13 1.48
N LYS A 576 7.98 12.77 2.15
CA LYS A 576 8.57 12.29 3.41
C LYS A 576 7.55 12.13 4.54
N ASN A 577 6.43 12.86 4.49
CA ASN A 577 5.39 12.79 5.52
C ASN A 577 4.83 11.37 5.66
N CYS A 578 4.78 10.60 4.57
CA CYS A 578 4.33 9.21 4.57
C CYS A 578 5.44 8.20 4.22
N HIS A 579 6.45 8.59 3.45
CA HIS A 579 7.54 7.70 3.03
C HIS A 579 8.76 7.72 3.94
N GLY A 580 8.80 8.59 4.95
CA GLY A 580 9.90 8.72 5.90
C GLY A 580 11.10 9.48 5.35
N GLY A 581 12.15 9.58 6.17
CA GLY A 581 13.38 10.31 5.83
C GLY A 581 13.33 11.82 6.11
N PRO A 582 14.50 12.48 6.21
CA PRO A 582 14.57 13.94 6.35
C PRO A 582 14.30 14.63 5.01
N TRP A 583 14.11 15.95 5.05
CA TRP A 583 14.26 16.79 3.86
C TRP A 583 15.69 16.70 3.32
N LYS A 584 15.85 16.86 2.00
CA LYS A 584 17.18 16.81 1.39
C LYS A 584 17.98 18.09 1.67
N ASN A 585 17.33 19.26 1.59
CA ASN A 585 17.98 20.56 1.63
C ASN A 585 17.56 21.33 2.90
N ASN A 586 18.51 21.55 3.82
CA ASN A 586 18.40 22.41 5.02
C ASN A 586 17.05 22.29 5.76
N GLU A 587 16.57 21.06 5.96
CA GLU A 587 15.30 20.76 6.64
C GLU A 587 14.05 21.42 6.04
N SER A 588 14.12 21.93 4.80
CA SER A 588 13.11 22.83 4.24
C SER A 588 12.50 22.35 2.92
N SER A 589 13.25 21.64 2.07
CA SER A 589 12.78 21.13 0.76
C SER A 589 13.52 19.88 0.28
N GLY A 590 13.01 19.27 -0.79
CA GLY A 590 13.67 18.20 -1.53
C GLY A 590 13.46 16.77 -1.02
N ILE A 591 13.56 15.80 -1.93
CA ILE A 591 13.34 14.39 -1.65
C ILE A 591 14.69 13.74 -1.30
N SER A 592 14.87 13.35 -0.04
CA SER A 592 16.10 12.67 0.40
C SER A 592 16.24 11.28 -0.24
N LYS A 593 17.48 10.78 -0.31
CA LYS A 593 17.78 9.43 -0.82
C LYS A 593 16.98 8.34 -0.10
N GLN A 594 16.70 8.52 1.19
CA GLN A 594 15.89 7.57 1.96
C GLN A 594 14.43 7.59 1.51
N THR A 595 13.81 8.78 1.48
CA THR A 595 12.44 8.98 0.99
C THR A 595 12.27 8.37 -0.41
N ALA A 596 13.20 8.67 -1.33
CA ALA A 596 13.15 8.18 -2.70
C ALA A 596 13.22 6.65 -2.78
N ARG A 597 14.13 6.02 -2.02
CA ARG A 597 14.21 4.55 -1.95
C ARG A 597 12.93 3.93 -1.40
N ASP A 598 12.32 4.52 -0.38
CA ASP A 598 11.10 3.97 0.24
C ASP A 598 9.86 4.13 -0.66
N ILE A 599 9.82 5.17 -1.50
CA ILE A 599 8.85 5.28 -2.62
C ILE A 599 9.07 4.12 -3.61
N LEU A 600 10.29 3.96 -4.11
CA LEU A 600 10.60 2.91 -5.11
C LEU A 600 10.36 1.50 -4.58
N LYS A 601 10.74 1.20 -3.32
CA LYS A 601 10.43 -0.09 -2.68
C LYS A 601 8.94 -0.38 -2.62
N THR A 602 8.15 0.65 -2.32
CA THR A 602 6.69 0.51 -2.27
C THR A 602 6.12 0.25 -3.66
N HIS A 603 6.65 0.95 -4.68
CA HIS A 603 6.28 0.73 -6.07
C HIS A 603 6.66 -0.68 -6.56
N ASP A 604 7.89 -1.12 -6.32
CA ASP A 604 8.37 -2.46 -6.66
C ASP A 604 7.51 -3.55 -6.01
N ARG A 605 7.19 -3.39 -4.73
CA ARG A 605 6.33 -4.33 -4.00
C ARG A 605 4.90 -4.43 -4.56
N ILE A 606 4.30 -3.30 -4.95
CA ILE A 606 2.89 -3.25 -5.37
C ILE A 606 2.71 -3.54 -6.86
N SER A 607 3.65 -3.06 -7.68
CA SER A 607 3.58 -3.11 -9.14
C SER A 607 4.48 -4.18 -9.76
N GLY A 608 5.29 -4.90 -8.96
CA GLY A 608 6.19 -5.95 -9.44
C GLY A 608 7.36 -5.41 -10.28
N THR A 609 7.81 -4.18 -10.02
CA THR A 609 8.93 -3.55 -10.73
C THR A 609 10.28 -3.78 -10.02
N ASP A 610 11.39 -3.38 -10.68
CA ASP A 610 12.76 -3.44 -10.14
C ASP A 610 13.43 -2.05 -10.15
N LEU A 611 12.67 -1.01 -9.78
CA LEU A 611 13.12 0.38 -9.85
C LEU A 611 14.22 0.68 -8.84
N VAL A 612 14.21 0.03 -7.67
CA VAL A 612 15.28 0.18 -6.68
C VAL A 612 16.62 -0.29 -7.25
N ALA A 613 16.69 -1.49 -7.83
CA ALA A 613 17.95 -1.98 -8.39
C ALA A 613 18.33 -1.22 -9.67
N SER A 614 17.36 -0.81 -10.48
CA SER A 614 17.60 0.04 -11.66
C SER A 614 18.25 1.37 -11.27
N ALA A 615 17.71 2.06 -10.26
CA ALA A 615 18.28 3.31 -9.73
C ALA A 615 19.70 3.11 -9.19
N GLN A 616 19.95 2.02 -8.46
CA GLN A 616 21.29 1.69 -7.95
C GLN A 616 22.32 1.46 -9.07
N LYS A 617 21.88 0.96 -10.22
CA LYS A 617 22.70 0.79 -11.44
C LYS A 617 22.83 2.07 -12.28
N GLY A 618 22.36 3.22 -11.76
CA GLY A 618 22.41 4.50 -12.47
C GLY A 618 21.36 4.65 -13.58
N LYS A 619 20.36 3.75 -13.63
CA LYS A 619 19.26 3.75 -14.61
C LYS A 619 17.96 4.24 -13.97
N ALA A 620 18.00 5.43 -13.38
CA ALA A 620 16.82 6.07 -12.80
C ALA A 620 15.76 6.32 -13.88
N GLN A 621 14.48 6.15 -13.52
CA GLN A 621 13.36 6.26 -14.44
C GLN A 621 12.62 7.59 -14.26
N THR A 622 12.10 8.14 -15.37
CA THR A 622 11.15 9.24 -15.34
C THR A 622 9.74 8.69 -15.21
N CYS A 623 9.04 9.02 -14.12
CA CYS A 623 7.73 8.43 -13.84
C CYS A 623 6.74 8.65 -14.99
N ALA A 624 6.78 9.84 -15.61
CA ALA A 624 5.91 10.17 -16.73
C ALA A 624 6.11 9.28 -17.96
N ASP A 625 7.30 8.71 -18.18
CA ASP A 625 7.57 7.91 -19.38
C ASP A 625 6.89 6.54 -19.31
N CYS A 626 6.92 5.87 -18.14
CA CYS A 626 6.16 4.64 -17.93
C CYS A 626 4.64 4.89 -17.89
N HIS A 627 4.22 6.02 -17.33
CA HIS A 627 2.81 6.37 -17.14
C HIS A 627 2.14 7.11 -18.32
N LYS A 628 2.80 7.18 -19.49
CA LYS A 628 2.17 7.58 -20.78
C LYS A 628 1.51 6.40 -21.52
N SER A 629 1.65 5.19 -21.00
CA SER A 629 1.26 3.95 -21.69
C SER A 629 -0.23 3.91 -22.10
N ALA A 630 -0.48 3.43 -23.32
CA ALA A 630 -1.83 3.10 -23.81
C ALA A 630 -2.42 1.83 -23.14
N SER A 631 -1.61 1.05 -22.41
CA SER A 631 -2.03 -0.21 -21.76
C SER A 631 -3.27 -0.03 -20.88
N SER A 632 -4.25 -0.94 -20.97
CA SER A 632 -5.47 -0.93 -20.15
C SER A 632 -5.19 -0.99 -18.63
N ASN A 633 -3.98 -1.41 -18.23
CA ASN A 633 -3.63 -1.67 -16.83
C ASN A 633 -2.80 -0.54 -16.20
N ILE A 634 -2.18 0.33 -17.01
CA ILE A 634 -1.37 1.45 -16.51
C ILE A 634 -2.19 2.73 -16.62
N LEU A 635 -2.45 3.35 -15.47
CA LEU A 635 -3.11 4.64 -15.39
C LEU A 635 -2.12 5.76 -15.72
N ASN A 636 -2.63 6.89 -16.19
CA ASN A 636 -1.81 8.10 -16.31
C ASN A 636 -1.17 8.47 -14.95
N LEU A 637 -0.10 9.28 -14.99
CA LEU A 637 0.69 9.60 -13.79
C LEU A 637 -0.15 10.25 -12.68
N SER A 638 -1.00 11.21 -13.02
CA SER A 638 -1.85 11.90 -12.04
C SER A 638 -2.90 10.96 -11.45
N SER A 639 -3.56 10.16 -12.29
CA SER A 639 -4.53 9.16 -11.85
C SER A 639 -3.89 8.09 -10.97
N SER A 640 -2.66 7.69 -11.26
CA SER A 640 -1.90 6.73 -10.46
C SER A 640 -1.57 7.29 -9.07
N MET A 641 -1.05 8.51 -9.01
CA MET A 641 -0.67 9.14 -7.74
C MET A 641 -1.89 9.48 -6.88
N HIS A 642 -2.86 10.21 -7.43
CA HIS A 642 -4.03 10.65 -6.65
C HIS A 642 -4.98 9.49 -6.36
N GLY A 643 -5.21 8.61 -7.33
CA GLY A 643 -6.09 7.44 -7.14
C GLY A 643 -5.57 6.48 -6.07
N PHE A 644 -4.25 6.27 -6.02
CA PHE A 644 -3.63 5.48 -4.97
C PHE A 644 -3.72 6.18 -3.60
N HIS A 645 -3.23 7.43 -3.49
CA HIS A 645 -3.14 8.12 -2.20
C HIS A 645 -4.51 8.49 -1.58
N ALA A 646 -5.54 8.74 -2.38
CA ALA A 646 -6.89 9.01 -1.86
C ALA A 646 -7.46 7.84 -1.03
N ASN A 647 -6.95 6.62 -1.22
CA ASN A 647 -7.35 5.47 -0.39
C ASN A 647 -6.68 5.46 0.99
N TYR A 648 -5.59 6.20 1.17
CA TYR A 648 -4.82 6.31 2.41
C TYR A 648 -5.04 7.62 3.15
N ILE A 649 -5.58 8.65 2.49
CA ILE A 649 -5.77 9.97 3.09
C ILE A 649 -7.22 10.39 2.90
N SER A 650 -7.96 10.54 4.00
CA SER A 650 -9.43 10.66 4.00
C SER A 650 -9.98 12.00 4.50
N ASN A 651 -9.13 13.01 4.70
CA ASN A 651 -9.57 14.34 5.13
C ASN A 651 -9.93 15.23 3.92
N PRO A 652 -11.16 15.79 3.86
CA PRO A 652 -11.60 16.62 2.74
C PRO A 652 -10.97 18.03 2.71
N SER A 653 -10.22 18.43 3.74
CA SER A 653 -9.53 19.73 3.85
C SER A 653 -8.45 19.92 2.77
N ALA A 654 -8.21 21.18 2.41
CA ALA A 654 -7.06 21.59 1.60
C ALA A 654 -5.71 21.26 2.25
N ASP A 655 -5.68 21.04 3.57
CA ASP A 655 -4.50 20.59 4.29
C ASP A 655 -3.92 19.31 3.69
N THR A 656 -4.80 18.40 3.24
CA THR A 656 -4.41 17.16 2.57
C THR A 656 -3.58 17.43 1.31
N CYS A 657 -3.98 18.41 0.49
CA CYS A 657 -3.28 18.75 -0.74
C CYS A 657 -1.88 19.31 -0.45
N ILE A 658 -1.78 20.20 0.55
CA ILE A 658 -0.50 20.84 0.91
C ILE A 658 0.44 19.91 1.67
N LYS A 659 0.01 18.73 2.13
CA LYS A 659 0.95 17.71 2.63
C LYS A 659 1.82 17.09 1.53
N CYS A 660 1.43 17.21 0.26
CA CYS A 660 2.16 16.65 -0.90
C CYS A 660 2.66 17.72 -1.88
N HIS A 661 1.92 18.82 -2.03
CA HIS A 661 2.32 19.96 -2.86
C HIS A 661 3.03 21.03 -2.01
N ALA A 662 3.72 21.97 -2.67
CA ALA A 662 4.23 23.17 -2.00
C ALA A 662 3.08 23.90 -1.28
N SER A 663 3.41 24.67 -0.24
CA SER A 663 2.59 25.25 0.85
C SER A 663 2.71 24.55 2.20
N PHE A 664 3.36 23.38 2.24
CA PHE A 664 3.76 22.76 3.50
C PHE A 664 4.74 23.65 4.28
N ASN A 665 4.50 23.82 5.58
CA ASN A 665 5.29 24.64 6.51
C ASN A 665 5.46 26.12 6.12
N ASN A 666 4.65 26.64 5.18
CA ASN A 666 4.75 28.02 4.68
C ASN A 666 6.13 28.41 4.13
N ASN A 667 6.90 27.47 3.57
CA ASN A 667 8.20 27.76 2.95
C ASN A 667 8.06 28.28 1.51
N SER A 668 7.05 27.82 0.78
CA SER A 668 6.67 28.25 -0.57
C SER A 668 5.17 28.05 -0.71
N LEU A 669 4.44 28.91 -1.42
CA LEU A 669 2.98 28.87 -1.55
C LEU A 669 2.58 28.66 -3.01
N CYS A 670 1.81 27.61 -3.25
CA CYS A 670 1.18 27.35 -4.55
C CYS A 670 0.09 28.38 -4.83
N LEU A 671 -0.86 28.51 -3.91
CA LEU A 671 -1.99 29.44 -3.98
C LEU A 671 -1.66 30.67 -3.15
N ARG A 672 -1.46 31.81 -3.82
CA ARG A 672 -1.09 33.08 -3.19
C ARG A 672 -1.71 34.32 -3.83
N GLY A 673 -2.54 34.14 -4.86
CA GLY A 673 -3.26 35.22 -5.53
C GLY A 673 -4.57 35.61 -4.84
N ARG A 674 -5.31 36.53 -5.48
CA ARG A 674 -6.56 37.13 -4.98
C ARG A 674 -7.59 36.15 -4.41
N HIS A 675 -7.75 34.96 -4.99
CA HIS A 675 -8.69 33.95 -4.49
C HIS A 675 -8.36 33.48 -3.06
N ALA A 676 -7.09 33.41 -2.69
CA ALA A 676 -6.67 33.05 -1.34
C ALA A 676 -7.13 34.08 -0.30
N GLU A 677 -7.14 35.37 -0.67
CA GLU A 677 -7.56 36.48 0.22
C GLU A 677 -9.06 36.43 0.53
N PHE A 678 -9.87 35.87 -0.38
CA PHE A 678 -11.28 35.61 -0.16
C PHE A 678 -11.57 34.27 0.55
N GLY A 679 -10.54 33.63 1.12
CA GLY A 679 -10.70 32.36 1.85
C GLY A 679 -10.90 31.13 0.97
N LEU A 680 -10.74 31.24 -0.35
CA LEU A 680 -10.77 30.08 -1.24
C LEU A 680 -9.49 29.27 -1.11
N SER A 681 -9.63 27.96 -1.21
CA SER A 681 -8.52 27.01 -1.12
C SER A 681 -8.48 26.10 -2.35
N CYS A 682 -7.50 25.20 -2.40
CA CYS A 682 -7.37 24.22 -3.48
C CYS A 682 -8.67 23.43 -3.70
N VAL A 683 -9.36 23.07 -2.61
CA VAL A 683 -10.57 22.23 -2.67
C VAL A 683 -11.80 22.99 -3.14
N SER A 684 -11.82 24.33 -3.02
CA SER A 684 -12.90 25.18 -3.54
C SER A 684 -13.03 25.09 -5.06
N CYS A 685 -11.92 24.83 -5.76
CA CYS A 685 -11.87 24.74 -7.23
C CYS A 685 -11.68 23.30 -7.72
N HIS A 686 -10.85 22.49 -7.04
CA HIS A 686 -10.51 21.14 -7.50
C HIS A 686 -11.25 20.01 -6.78
N GLY A 687 -11.99 20.31 -5.70
CA GLY A 687 -12.58 19.32 -4.79
C GLY A 687 -11.55 18.76 -3.81
N SER A 688 -12.00 17.92 -2.87
CA SER A 688 -11.07 17.21 -1.98
C SER A 688 -10.11 16.30 -2.77
N LEU A 689 -9.05 15.78 -2.13
CA LEU A 689 -8.19 14.76 -2.74
C LEU A 689 -9.01 13.58 -3.29
N THR A 690 -10.05 13.17 -2.56
CA THR A 690 -10.93 12.07 -2.96
C THR A 690 -11.74 12.44 -4.20
N ASP A 691 -12.34 13.63 -4.25
CA ASP A 691 -13.11 14.10 -5.40
C ASP A 691 -12.23 14.27 -6.64
N HIS A 692 -11.03 14.84 -6.45
CA HIS A 692 -10.03 15.01 -7.49
C HIS A 692 -9.62 13.64 -8.07
N ALA A 693 -9.32 12.67 -7.20
CA ALA A 693 -9.00 11.31 -7.60
C ALA A 693 -10.16 10.63 -8.33
N LEU A 694 -11.40 10.78 -7.86
CA LEU A 694 -12.58 10.23 -8.51
C LEU A 694 -12.75 10.79 -9.93
N GLY A 695 -12.58 12.10 -10.14
CA GLY A 695 -12.68 12.70 -11.47
C GLY A 695 -11.62 12.18 -12.44
N LEU A 696 -10.39 12.00 -11.96
CA LEU A 696 -9.28 11.41 -12.73
C LEU A 696 -9.54 9.94 -13.09
N LEU A 697 -9.99 9.15 -12.12
CA LEU A 697 -10.25 7.71 -12.31
C LEU A 697 -11.49 7.48 -13.18
N ALA A 698 -12.52 8.33 -13.08
CA ALA A 698 -13.69 8.28 -13.96
C ALA A 698 -13.30 8.49 -15.43
N HIS A 699 -12.37 9.41 -15.70
CA HIS A 699 -11.84 9.60 -17.05
C HIS A 699 -11.07 8.38 -17.55
N GLU A 700 -10.23 7.76 -16.71
CA GLU A 700 -9.51 6.54 -17.07
C GLU A 700 -10.47 5.36 -17.36
N ILE A 701 -11.55 5.20 -16.59
CA ILE A 701 -12.58 4.17 -16.84
C ILE A 701 -13.25 4.37 -18.19
N GLN A 702 -13.62 5.61 -18.54
CA GLN A 702 -14.21 5.93 -19.84
C GLN A 702 -13.27 5.60 -21.01
N ASN A 703 -11.96 5.62 -20.77
CA ASN A 703 -10.93 5.23 -21.74
C ASN A 703 -10.51 3.75 -21.64
N GLY A 704 -11.33 2.90 -20.99
CA GLY A 704 -11.13 1.45 -20.96
C GLY A 704 -10.06 0.95 -19.97
N LYS A 705 -9.62 1.79 -19.02
CA LYS A 705 -8.57 1.42 -18.06
C LYS A 705 -9.17 0.70 -16.85
N ILE A 706 -9.10 -0.63 -16.85
CA ILE A 706 -9.76 -1.48 -15.84
C ILE A 706 -9.15 -1.28 -14.44
N SER A 707 -7.85 -0.99 -14.36
CA SER A 707 -7.14 -0.81 -13.09
C SER A 707 -7.68 0.35 -12.24
N ALA A 708 -8.36 1.34 -12.85
CA ALA A 708 -9.00 2.44 -12.14
C ALA A 708 -10.13 1.98 -11.22
N LYS A 709 -10.83 0.88 -11.56
CA LYS A 709 -11.93 0.32 -10.76
C LYS A 709 -11.45 -0.10 -9.37
N ARG A 710 -10.22 -0.60 -9.26
CA ARG A 710 -9.59 -1.00 -7.98
C ARG A 710 -9.53 0.19 -7.02
N TYR A 711 -9.14 1.37 -7.52
CA TYR A 711 -8.96 2.56 -6.69
C TYR A 711 -10.27 3.28 -6.37
N ILE A 712 -11.29 3.21 -7.23
CA ILE A 712 -12.60 3.83 -6.98
C ILE A 712 -13.40 3.12 -5.88
N LYS A 713 -13.16 1.81 -5.66
CA LYS A 713 -14.00 0.95 -4.81
C LYS A 713 -14.26 1.55 -3.42
N HIS A 714 -13.23 2.09 -2.77
CA HIS A 714 -13.29 2.56 -1.37
C HIS A 714 -13.33 4.08 -1.20
N LEU A 715 -13.44 4.83 -2.30
CA LEU A 715 -13.53 6.29 -2.27
C LEU A 715 -14.98 6.73 -2.13
N THR A 716 -15.23 7.80 -1.39
CA THR A 716 -16.55 8.43 -1.25
C THR A 716 -16.41 9.92 -1.53
N PRO A 717 -17.18 10.50 -2.46
CA PRO A 717 -17.09 11.93 -2.75
C PRO A 717 -17.47 12.77 -1.53
N SER A 718 -16.90 13.98 -1.44
CA SER A 718 -17.17 14.93 -0.35
C SER A 718 -18.02 16.11 -0.80
N TYR A 719 -17.97 16.48 -2.09
CA TYR A 719 -18.64 17.67 -2.63
C TYR A 719 -19.90 17.37 -3.47
N VAL A 720 -20.16 16.09 -3.78
CA VAL A 720 -21.35 15.64 -4.51
C VAL A 720 -22.00 14.45 -3.81
N ALA A 721 -23.29 14.22 -4.04
CA ALA A 721 -24.04 13.20 -3.31
C ALA A 721 -23.63 11.78 -3.72
N SER A 722 -23.16 11.59 -4.96
CA SER A 722 -22.81 10.28 -5.49
C SER A 722 -21.63 10.30 -6.48
N LYS A 723 -21.00 9.14 -6.66
CA LYS A 723 -19.91 8.95 -7.66
C LYS A 723 -20.37 9.25 -9.10
N ASN A 724 -21.67 9.13 -9.38
CA ASN A 724 -22.23 9.37 -10.71
C ASN A 724 -22.29 10.86 -11.06
N GLU A 725 -22.28 11.73 -10.07
CA GLU A 725 -22.25 13.19 -10.26
C GLU A 725 -20.83 13.71 -10.48
N ILE A 726 -19.79 12.91 -10.23
CA ILE A 726 -18.40 13.31 -10.51
C ILE A 726 -18.20 13.41 -12.02
N LYS A 727 -17.85 14.60 -12.51
CA LYS A 727 -17.49 14.80 -13.92
C LYS A 727 -16.06 14.34 -14.17
N PRO A 728 -15.83 13.46 -15.16
CA PRO A 728 -14.51 13.00 -15.55
C PRO A 728 -13.57 14.16 -15.90
N ARG A 729 -12.32 14.09 -15.43
CA ARG A 729 -11.29 15.08 -15.78
C ARG A 729 -10.01 14.43 -16.29
N LYS A 730 -9.48 14.98 -17.38
CA LYS A 730 -8.15 14.65 -17.90
C LYS A 730 -7.14 15.66 -17.35
N PRO A 731 -6.03 15.23 -16.72
CA PRO A 731 -5.00 16.15 -16.22
C PRO A 731 -4.54 17.12 -17.30
N TRP A 732 -4.34 18.39 -16.91
CA TRP A 732 -3.82 19.45 -17.80
C TRP A 732 -4.72 19.84 -18.97
N VAL A 733 -5.93 19.28 -19.07
CA VAL A 733 -6.91 19.58 -20.14
C VAL A 733 -8.24 20.00 -19.54
N HIS A 734 -8.74 19.25 -18.54
CA HIS A 734 -9.96 19.55 -17.79
C HIS A 734 -9.56 20.11 -16.42
N GLU A 735 -9.36 21.42 -16.35
CA GLU A 735 -9.03 22.16 -15.14
C GLU A 735 -10.19 23.12 -14.77
N PRO A 736 -10.23 23.70 -13.56
CA PRO A 736 -11.27 24.66 -13.19
C PRO A 736 -11.37 25.80 -14.19
N ASP A 737 -12.58 25.99 -14.71
CA ASP A 737 -12.90 27.07 -15.63
C ASP A 737 -13.28 28.34 -14.85
N CYS A 738 -12.61 29.46 -15.14
CA CYS A 738 -12.90 30.73 -14.48
C CYS A 738 -14.33 31.20 -14.74
N THR A 739 -14.86 30.97 -15.94
CA THR A 739 -16.25 31.30 -16.30
C THR A 739 -17.27 30.42 -15.58
N GLY A 740 -16.79 29.30 -15.00
CA GLY A 740 -17.56 28.48 -14.10
C GLY A 740 -17.98 29.23 -12.83
N CYS A 741 -17.22 30.21 -12.35
CA CYS A 741 -17.62 31.06 -11.22
C CYS A 741 -17.95 32.49 -11.67
N HIS A 742 -17.19 33.00 -12.64
CA HIS A 742 -17.33 34.34 -13.22
C HIS A 742 -18.12 34.26 -14.54
N VAL A 743 -19.40 33.93 -14.45
CA VAL A 743 -20.28 33.86 -15.61
C VAL A 743 -20.30 35.23 -16.30
N ASN A 744 -20.07 35.27 -17.61
CA ASN A 744 -19.91 36.52 -18.38
C ASN A 744 -18.84 37.48 -17.81
N TYR A 745 -17.83 36.94 -17.14
CA TYR A 745 -16.79 37.69 -16.44
C TYR A 745 -17.29 38.54 -15.27
N GLU A 746 -18.53 38.34 -14.79
CA GLU A 746 -19.12 39.08 -13.68
C GLU A 746 -18.62 38.62 -12.30
N LYS A 747 -19.03 39.37 -11.27
CA LYS A 747 -18.74 39.00 -9.88
C LYS A 747 -19.49 37.69 -9.57
N PRO A 748 -18.83 36.70 -8.95
CA PRO A 748 -19.45 35.42 -8.65
C PRO A 748 -20.57 35.58 -7.61
N GLU A 749 -21.63 34.78 -7.76
CA GLU A 749 -22.65 34.61 -6.74
C GLU A 749 -22.07 34.06 -5.42
N PRO A 750 -22.66 34.38 -4.26
CA PRO A 750 -22.30 33.74 -2.99
C PRO A 750 -22.36 32.21 -3.13
N ASP A 751 -21.41 31.52 -2.51
CA ASP A 751 -21.33 30.04 -2.45
C ASP A 751 -21.12 29.30 -3.77
N ILE A 752 -20.77 29.98 -4.87
CA ILE A 752 -20.40 29.30 -6.12
C ILE A 752 -19.12 28.48 -5.95
N SER A 753 -19.13 27.23 -6.41
CA SER A 753 -17.94 26.36 -6.42
C SER A 753 -17.43 26.15 -7.84
N GLY A 754 -16.10 26.25 -7.97
CA GLY A 754 -15.40 25.89 -9.21
C GLY A 754 -15.27 24.37 -9.41
N PHE A 755 -15.58 23.58 -8.37
CA PHE A 755 -15.54 22.13 -8.46
C PHE A 755 -16.56 21.62 -9.49
N ASN A 756 -16.17 20.58 -10.24
CA ASN A 756 -17.01 19.94 -11.24
C ASN A 756 -17.41 20.85 -12.43
N ARG A 757 -16.66 21.95 -12.62
CA ARG A 757 -16.77 22.89 -13.74
C ARG A 757 -15.42 22.94 -14.47
N TRP A 758 -15.31 22.11 -15.50
CA TRP A 758 -14.05 21.88 -16.20
C TRP A 758 -14.03 22.57 -17.55
N THR A 759 -12.85 23.05 -17.94
CA THR A 759 -12.56 23.46 -19.31
C THR A 759 -12.79 22.30 -20.28
N THR A 760 -13.25 22.60 -21.50
CA THR A 760 -13.55 21.59 -22.54
C THR A 760 -12.30 21.06 -23.23
N ASN A 761 -11.27 21.88 -23.38
CA ASN A 761 -9.99 21.51 -23.97
C ASN A 761 -8.85 22.36 -23.38
N ALA A 762 -7.62 22.11 -23.85
CA ALA A 762 -6.43 22.80 -23.34
C ALA A 762 -6.39 24.30 -23.72
N ASP A 763 -7.02 24.72 -24.81
CA ASP A 763 -7.03 26.11 -25.25
C ASP A 763 -7.92 26.98 -24.36
N ASN A 764 -8.97 26.37 -23.79
CA ASN A 764 -9.84 27.03 -22.80
C ASN A 764 -9.22 27.17 -21.41
N LEU A 765 -7.98 26.72 -21.17
CA LEU A 765 -7.34 26.95 -19.88
C LEU A 765 -7.08 28.43 -19.67
N PHE A 766 -7.28 28.96 -18.46
CA PHE A 766 -6.98 30.36 -18.13
C PHE A 766 -5.58 30.83 -18.60
N ARG A 767 -4.58 29.96 -18.51
CA ARG A 767 -3.20 30.25 -18.98
C ARG A 767 -3.03 30.36 -20.50
N ASN A 768 -3.99 29.83 -21.25
CA ASN A 768 -4.01 29.76 -22.71
C ASN A 768 -5.10 30.66 -23.30
N GLN A 769 -6.02 31.21 -22.50
CA GLN A 769 -7.05 32.12 -23.00
C GLN A 769 -6.49 33.53 -23.28
N MET A 770 -7.20 34.24 -24.16
CA MET A 770 -6.98 35.65 -24.43
C MET A 770 -8.29 36.39 -24.55
N GLY A 771 -8.29 37.67 -24.20
CA GLY A 771 -9.45 38.53 -24.41
C GLY A 771 -9.55 39.01 -25.86
N ASP A 772 -10.67 39.63 -26.20
CA ASP A 772 -11.00 40.09 -27.56
C ASP A 772 -10.01 41.12 -28.13
N ALA A 773 -9.25 41.79 -27.25
CA ALA A 773 -8.18 42.71 -27.63
C ALA A 773 -6.82 42.03 -27.92
N GLY A 774 -6.76 40.70 -28.02
CA GLY A 774 -5.53 39.98 -28.36
C GLY A 774 -4.49 39.89 -27.22
N ILE A 775 -4.86 40.27 -26.00
CA ILE A 775 -4.00 40.18 -24.81
C ILE A 775 -4.33 38.91 -24.01
N ARG A 776 -3.30 38.19 -23.59
CA ARG A 776 -3.46 36.96 -22.79
C ARG A 776 -3.99 37.29 -21.41
N CYS A 777 -4.93 36.49 -20.90
CA CYS A 777 -5.51 36.71 -19.57
C CYS A 777 -4.43 36.75 -18.47
N THR A 778 -3.41 35.91 -18.58
CA THR A 778 -2.27 35.88 -17.65
C THR A 778 -1.33 37.08 -17.75
N ALA A 779 -1.33 37.81 -18.86
CA ALA A 779 -0.58 39.06 -18.99
C ALA A 779 -1.17 40.14 -18.08
N CYS A 780 -2.50 40.23 -18.04
CA CYS A 780 -3.21 41.23 -17.23
C CYS A 780 -3.43 40.80 -15.79
N HIS A 781 -3.77 39.53 -15.56
CA HIS A 781 -4.19 39.04 -14.24
C HIS A 781 -3.08 38.33 -13.46
N GLY A 782 -1.95 37.99 -14.09
CA GLY A 782 -0.89 37.19 -13.48
C GLY A 782 -1.05 35.68 -13.73
N ALA A 783 -0.13 34.89 -13.19
CA ALA A 783 -0.09 33.44 -13.43
C ALA A 783 -1.20 32.68 -12.68
N PRO A 784 -1.60 31.47 -13.13
CA PRO A 784 -2.56 30.64 -12.40
C PRO A 784 -2.11 30.42 -10.94
N HIS A 785 -3.01 30.63 -9.97
CA HIS A 785 -2.75 30.59 -8.52
C HIS A 785 -1.93 31.76 -7.93
N ALA A 786 -1.47 32.70 -8.76
CA ALA A 786 -0.77 33.94 -8.38
C ALA A 786 -1.41 35.14 -9.11
N LEU A 787 -2.74 35.23 -9.02
CA LEU A 787 -3.54 36.30 -9.61
C LEU A 787 -3.45 37.59 -8.81
N TYR A 788 -3.41 38.74 -9.47
CA TYR A 788 -3.34 40.06 -8.83
C TYR A 788 -4.61 40.47 -8.06
N PRO A 789 -4.48 41.09 -6.86
CA PRO A 789 -3.25 41.24 -6.08
C PRO A 789 -2.76 39.90 -5.53
N THR A 790 -1.44 39.73 -5.51
CA THR A 790 -0.78 38.55 -4.97
C THR A 790 -0.14 38.88 -3.62
N LYS A 791 -0.21 37.95 -2.65
CA LYS A 791 0.43 38.08 -1.34
C LYS A 791 1.52 37.04 -1.15
N ASN A 792 2.78 37.46 -1.27
CA ASN A 792 3.92 36.57 -1.10
C ASN A 792 4.49 36.65 0.32
N ILE A 793 4.85 35.48 0.87
CA ILE A 793 5.35 35.30 2.24
C ILE A 793 6.71 35.94 2.52
N PHE A 794 7.54 36.16 1.49
CA PHE A 794 8.86 36.76 1.65
C PHE A 794 8.88 38.28 1.44
N ASP A 795 7.94 38.81 0.65
CA ASP A 795 7.76 40.24 0.38
C ASP A 795 6.37 40.45 -0.27
N GLN A 796 5.53 41.33 0.27
CA GLN A 796 4.14 41.49 -0.16
C GLN A 796 3.97 41.92 -1.63
N ASN A 797 5.00 42.54 -2.22
CA ASN A 797 4.96 43.08 -3.58
C ASN A 797 5.76 42.26 -4.59
N ARG A 798 6.40 41.18 -4.15
CA ARG A 798 7.29 40.34 -4.98
C ARG A 798 6.66 39.87 -6.29
N ASP A 799 5.41 39.40 -6.25
CA ASP A 799 4.70 38.97 -7.46
C ASP A 799 4.02 40.15 -8.18
N ASN A 800 3.77 41.28 -7.49
CA ASN A 800 3.03 42.44 -7.98
C ASN A 800 3.90 43.46 -8.77
N ILE A 801 5.09 43.07 -9.23
CA ILE A 801 6.08 43.99 -9.84
C ILE A 801 5.50 44.74 -11.04
N GLN A 802 4.84 44.04 -11.96
CA GLN A 802 4.30 44.65 -13.19
C GLN A 802 3.14 45.62 -12.94
N PRO A 803 2.10 45.26 -12.14
CA PRO A 803 1.10 46.24 -11.73
C PRO A 803 1.69 47.47 -11.04
N LEU A 804 2.66 47.28 -10.14
CA LEU A 804 3.32 48.40 -9.47
C LEU A 804 4.14 49.26 -10.44
N GLN A 805 4.84 48.64 -11.39
CA GLN A 805 5.60 49.31 -12.44
C GLN A 805 4.67 50.19 -13.29
N TYR A 806 3.61 49.62 -13.85
CA TYR A 806 2.85 50.27 -14.91
C TYR A 806 1.74 51.18 -14.39
N GLN A 807 1.17 50.88 -13.23
CA GLN A 807 -0.03 51.58 -12.74
C GLN A 807 0.01 51.96 -11.26
N MET A 808 1.10 51.64 -10.54
CA MET A 808 1.31 51.95 -9.11
C MET A 808 0.27 51.32 -8.15
N LEU A 809 -0.56 50.40 -8.64
CA LEU A 809 -1.54 49.64 -7.87
C LEU A 809 -1.37 48.15 -8.16
N SER A 810 -1.46 47.31 -7.14
CA SER A 810 -1.28 45.85 -7.21
C SER A 810 -2.47 45.07 -7.79
N ILE A 811 -3.37 45.73 -8.53
CA ILE A 811 -4.54 45.11 -9.17
C ILE A 811 -4.21 44.62 -10.59
N PRO A 812 -5.10 43.84 -11.26
CA PRO A 812 -4.89 43.48 -12.67
C PRO A 812 -4.59 44.70 -13.56
N ILE A 813 -3.78 44.49 -14.61
CA ILE A 813 -3.37 45.57 -15.52
C ILE A 813 -4.59 46.19 -16.18
N GLY A 814 -4.71 47.51 -16.05
CA GLY A 814 -5.83 48.29 -16.56
C GLY A 814 -7.11 48.25 -15.71
N GLY A 815 -7.14 47.46 -14.64
CA GLY A 815 -8.25 47.45 -13.67
C GLY A 815 -8.44 48.82 -13.00
N ASN A 816 -9.65 49.06 -12.48
CA ASN A 816 -10.05 50.35 -11.88
C ASN A 816 -9.89 51.53 -12.86
N GLU A 817 -10.33 51.31 -14.11
CA GLU A 817 -10.31 52.30 -15.21
C GLU A 817 -8.91 52.83 -15.58
N LEU A 818 -7.84 52.11 -15.26
CA LEU A 818 -6.46 52.51 -15.55
C LEU A 818 -6.05 52.24 -17.02
N CYS A 819 -6.96 52.55 -17.95
CA CYS A 819 -6.81 52.40 -19.40
C CYS A 819 -5.58 53.15 -19.92
N SER A 820 -5.20 54.26 -19.26
CA SER A 820 -4.03 55.07 -19.59
C SER A 820 -2.70 54.30 -19.56
N THR A 821 -2.70 53.08 -19.01
CA THR A 821 -1.55 52.18 -19.01
C THR A 821 -1.17 51.80 -20.43
N CYS A 822 -2.14 51.43 -21.27
CA CYS A 822 -1.93 51.04 -22.66
C CYS A 822 -2.44 52.09 -23.64
N HIS A 823 -3.55 52.79 -23.32
CA HIS A 823 -4.15 53.79 -24.18
C HIS A 823 -3.54 55.18 -23.93
N MET A 824 -3.26 55.92 -25.01
CA MET A 824 -2.78 57.31 -24.93
C MET A 824 -3.92 58.34 -24.93
N THR A 825 -5.14 57.91 -25.25
CA THR A 825 -6.37 58.70 -25.16
C THR A 825 -7.25 58.22 -24.00
N ARG A 826 -8.20 59.06 -23.60
CA ARG A 826 -9.24 58.66 -22.64
C ARG A 826 -10.21 57.73 -23.36
N MET A 827 -10.50 56.59 -22.72
CA MET A 827 -11.48 55.62 -23.21
C MET A 827 -12.80 55.84 -22.46
N ASP A 828 -13.91 55.97 -23.19
CA ASP A 828 -15.25 56.14 -22.63
C ASP A 828 -16.09 54.84 -22.66
N GLU A 829 -15.62 53.81 -23.39
CA GLU A 829 -16.21 52.47 -23.48
C GLU A 829 -15.18 51.39 -23.14
N ASN A 830 -15.63 50.27 -22.58
CA ASN A 830 -14.77 49.14 -22.21
C ASN A 830 -14.89 48.01 -23.24
N TYR A 831 -13.84 47.81 -24.04
CA TYR A 831 -13.76 46.75 -25.05
C TYR A 831 -13.22 45.40 -24.51
N HIS A 832 -12.83 45.33 -23.23
CA HIS A 832 -12.23 44.12 -22.65
C HIS A 832 -13.25 43.25 -21.90
N HIS A 833 -13.88 43.79 -20.86
CA HIS A 833 -15.04 43.24 -20.14
C HIS A 833 -15.45 44.17 -19.00
N GLU A 834 -16.75 44.28 -18.70
CA GLU A 834 -17.32 45.27 -17.77
C GLU A 834 -16.70 45.25 -16.35
N ASN A 835 -16.29 44.08 -15.87
CA ASN A 835 -15.68 43.91 -14.55
C ASN A 835 -14.28 44.52 -14.37
N MET A 836 -13.74 45.18 -15.38
CA MET A 836 -12.52 45.98 -15.28
C MET A 836 -12.80 47.39 -14.70
N MET A 837 -14.06 47.84 -14.71
CA MET A 837 -14.49 49.19 -14.30
C MET A 837 -14.84 49.30 -12.80
N LYS A 838 -14.98 48.19 -12.06
CA LYS A 838 -15.47 48.18 -10.66
C LYS A 838 -14.67 47.27 -9.73
#